data_AF-A0A662HYW9-F1
#
_entry.id   AF-A0A662HYW9-F1
#
_cell.length_a   1.000
_cell.length_b   1.000
_cell.length_c   1.000
_cell.angle_alpha   90.00
_cell.angle_beta   90.00
_cell.angle_gamma   90.00
#
_symmetry.space_group_name_H-M   'P 1'
#
loop_
_entity.id
_entity.type
_entity.pdbx_description
1 polymer ?
#
loop_
_entity_poly.entity_id
_entity_poly.type
_entity_poly.pdbx_seq_one_letter_code
_entity_poly.pdbx_strand_id
1 'polypeptide(L)'
;MLVLTYLQAAIPQPQIWSQGQWMLVKTDEISVMFPTGGRKPIFIWWRTGDNATIYVVHFKGIWEYFVLNISEPRVFRNKYRFEYRLVNETFVKPVLEKLANKTKALKNTENKLKEYIDKLDEIKANLTKIMNLIHEIKNKQLQCNKTESEVIKECEKICQHAETIRRCIEDYKRNMSILENFALIKHVRLSDYINPLSEYIDELNESIKEVLDFATKVKEKKVWEALKEFSEVEIKVNYMLSKCTEIKQTSMSLHNMLSRQHMQDLTAYSQKILNVNSILEDLLAKISETIVKIKQYKYELMQLNESITQAKKSIMKQTKLALYIEEVLGSSLTTELGKWSKELPEINSELNLSLELRLNIKTALSELNQTLDFKLEKNISTSEGDVQSCLINITACKNKLEEVRNKVISCLKEKEEELKKAQELCHEIYAKWRSPLLPFDSCTWRLVGIKEIKAGDKTIGVTFTYVLDRVNIPEYKFAEDNILIRCRVYTVTVEEQVGGLNYTVSRAELKIDFIIRKWIWLSELLTGNFSKLFNATISPENEGLALWITAASINYTIAAKRGLSIVDAALTKQSNLVASSSVVVSEKGASTKLSVKGWDNDTKVLTAPRIPNLVVKVNFASEAGVLEGFIKYIASAKVSYSNGTVKIVPVSTSYMSAGGFFMVFFCYPYFNNGSLEHDPSIGVVTKEEKPKYTVLVANESTKVVSQETEVSTEEKITEFLKSSNIKTTVTIVLLATIIAVLILLILKSRRTINNI
;
A
#
# COMPACT_ATOMS: atom_id res chain seq x y z
N MET A 1 50.06 66.21 -61.39
CA MET A 1 49.13 65.09 -61.17
C MET A 1 49.90 63.96 -60.51
N LEU A 2 49.77 63.83 -59.18
CA LEU A 2 50.27 62.70 -58.39
C LEU A 2 49.08 61.75 -58.23
N VAL A 3 49.11 60.60 -58.90
CA VAL A 3 48.14 59.52 -58.68
C VAL A 3 48.64 58.71 -57.50
N LEU A 4 48.05 58.91 -56.32
CA LEU A 4 48.16 57.98 -55.20
C LEU A 4 47.36 56.73 -55.56
N THR A 5 48.06 55.63 -55.86
CA THR A 5 47.49 54.29 -55.85
C THR A 5 47.18 53.89 -54.40
N TYR A 6 45.90 53.87 -54.05
CA TYR A 6 45.41 53.24 -52.82
C TYR A 6 45.65 51.72 -52.93
N LEU A 7 46.71 51.23 -52.30
CA LEU A 7 46.86 49.81 -51.98
C LEU A 7 45.85 49.47 -50.89
N GLN A 8 44.72 48.88 -51.27
CA GLN A 8 43.79 48.25 -50.34
C GLN A 8 44.54 47.07 -49.69
N ALA A 9 44.82 47.17 -48.40
CA ALA A 9 45.54 46.13 -47.67
C ALA A 9 44.83 44.78 -47.84
N ALA A 10 45.56 43.78 -48.32
CA ALA A 10 45.03 42.43 -48.51
C ALA A 10 44.47 41.91 -47.19
N ILE A 11 43.27 41.31 -47.23
CA ILE A 11 42.65 40.71 -46.04
C ILE A 11 43.55 39.55 -45.58
N PRO A 12 44.01 39.53 -44.32
CA PRO A 12 44.78 38.43 -43.78
C PRO A 12 44.01 37.11 -43.98
N GLN A 13 44.67 36.11 -44.58
CA GLN A 13 44.08 34.79 -44.75
C GLN A 13 44.32 33.95 -43.49
N PRO A 14 43.32 33.18 -43.01
CA PRO A 14 43.53 32.32 -41.86
C PRO A 14 44.51 31.19 -42.22
N GLN A 15 45.51 30.96 -41.37
CA GLN A 15 46.45 29.85 -41.52
C GLN A 15 45.94 28.66 -40.72
N ILE A 16 45.84 27.48 -41.36
CA ILE A 16 45.36 26.25 -40.73
C ILE A 16 46.39 25.15 -40.94
N TRP A 17 46.81 24.48 -39.87
CA TRP A 17 47.64 23.28 -39.98
C TRP A 17 47.39 22.31 -38.84
N SER A 18 47.81 21.05 -39.05
CA SER A 18 47.77 20.02 -38.03
C SER A 18 49.10 19.91 -37.29
N GLN A 19 49.03 19.60 -36.00
CA GLN A 19 50.17 19.29 -35.15
C GLN A 19 49.84 18.05 -34.33
N GLY A 20 50.12 16.87 -34.89
CA GLY A 20 49.71 15.59 -34.32
C GLY A 20 48.18 15.47 -34.25
N GLN A 21 47.63 15.22 -33.06
CA GLN A 21 46.19 15.12 -32.81
C GLN A 21 45.55 16.48 -32.45
N TRP A 22 46.08 17.57 -33.00
CA TRP A 22 45.59 18.94 -32.79
C TRP A 22 45.58 19.71 -34.11
N MET A 23 44.64 20.63 -34.25
CA MET A 23 44.61 21.64 -35.30
C MET A 23 44.86 23.01 -34.69
N LEU A 24 45.58 23.84 -35.42
CA LEU A 24 45.82 25.23 -35.08
C LEU A 24 45.27 26.12 -36.19
N VAL A 25 44.40 27.05 -35.81
CA VAL A 25 43.91 28.14 -36.66
C VAL A 25 44.53 29.43 -36.17
N LYS A 26 45.26 30.12 -37.04
CA LYS A 26 45.95 31.37 -36.73
C LYS A 26 45.41 32.49 -37.61
N THR A 27 44.95 33.57 -36.97
CA THR A 27 44.65 34.86 -37.60
C THR A 27 45.73 35.88 -37.22
N ASP A 28 45.60 37.12 -37.69
CA ASP A 28 46.43 38.26 -37.30
C ASP A 28 46.35 38.60 -35.80
N GLU A 29 45.18 38.40 -35.18
CA GLU A 29 44.94 38.76 -33.78
C GLU A 29 44.93 37.56 -32.81
N ILE A 30 44.39 36.41 -33.23
CA ILE A 30 44.17 35.25 -32.35
C ILE A 30 44.67 33.94 -32.96
N SER A 31 45.30 33.13 -32.13
CA SER A 31 45.65 31.74 -32.43
C SER A 31 44.78 30.83 -31.57
N VAL A 32 44.13 29.85 -32.20
CA VAL A 32 43.21 28.89 -31.56
C VAL A 32 43.60 27.47 -31.90
N MET A 33 43.87 26.67 -30.88
CA MET A 33 44.23 25.26 -31.00
C MET A 33 43.14 24.37 -30.40
N PHE A 34 42.80 23.29 -31.10
CA PHE A 34 41.75 22.36 -30.71
C PHE A 34 42.06 20.94 -31.17
N PRO A 35 41.61 19.90 -30.45
CA PRO A 35 42.03 18.53 -30.72
C PRO A 35 41.37 17.94 -31.97
N THR A 36 42.02 16.97 -32.58
CA THR A 36 41.46 16.09 -33.62
C THR A 36 41.36 14.65 -33.10
N GLY A 37 40.58 13.80 -33.77
CA GLY A 37 40.59 12.36 -33.54
C GLY A 37 39.78 11.86 -32.33
N GLY A 38 38.50 12.21 -32.21
CA GLY A 38 37.61 11.58 -31.22
C GLY A 38 37.61 12.21 -29.84
N ARG A 39 38.52 13.15 -29.57
CA ARG A 39 38.73 13.75 -28.24
C ARG A 39 37.67 14.82 -27.93
N LYS A 40 37.36 14.96 -26.64
CA LYS A 40 36.43 15.96 -26.11
C LYS A 40 36.76 17.41 -26.51
N PRO A 41 35.76 18.30 -26.60
CA PRO A 41 35.97 19.68 -27.03
C PRO A 41 36.76 20.49 -26.00
N ILE A 42 37.97 20.89 -26.38
CA ILE A 42 38.87 21.79 -25.64
C ILE A 42 39.39 22.82 -26.63
N PHE A 43 39.42 24.08 -26.22
CA PHE A 43 40.00 25.17 -26.99
C PHE A 43 41.09 25.85 -26.19
N ILE A 44 42.26 25.98 -26.79
CA ILE A 44 43.41 26.71 -26.25
C ILE A 44 43.61 27.92 -27.14
N TRP A 45 43.68 29.12 -26.58
CA TRP A 45 43.86 30.33 -27.38
C TRP A 45 44.82 31.33 -26.75
N TRP A 46 45.42 32.18 -27.58
CA TRP A 46 46.31 33.25 -27.16
C TRP A 46 46.37 34.34 -28.25
N ARG A 47 46.96 35.49 -27.93
CA ARG A 47 47.18 36.56 -28.90
C ARG A 47 48.20 36.12 -29.94
N THR A 48 47.90 36.27 -31.22
CA THR A 48 48.89 35.94 -32.26
C THR A 48 50.14 36.81 -32.09
N GLY A 49 51.31 36.17 -32.03
CA GLY A 49 52.59 36.83 -31.80
C GLY A 49 53.01 36.93 -30.34
N ASP A 50 52.10 36.71 -29.38
CA ASP A 50 52.41 36.67 -27.94
C ASP A 50 51.69 35.50 -27.25
N ASN A 51 52.47 34.47 -26.91
CA ASN A 51 52.00 33.30 -26.19
C ASN A 51 52.45 33.27 -24.72
N ALA A 52 52.93 34.38 -24.14
CA ALA A 52 53.38 34.42 -22.75
C ALA A 52 52.26 34.00 -21.77
N THR A 53 51.02 34.38 -22.09
CA THR A 53 49.82 33.88 -21.44
C THR A 53 48.95 33.14 -22.45
N ILE A 54 48.64 31.88 -22.17
CA ILE A 54 47.67 31.09 -22.94
C ILE A 54 46.40 30.92 -22.13
N TYR A 55 45.28 30.76 -22.80
CA TYR A 55 43.98 30.54 -22.19
C TYR A 55 43.43 29.20 -22.64
N VAL A 56 42.65 28.55 -21.78
CA VAL A 56 42.04 27.26 -22.08
C VAL A 56 40.60 27.24 -21.61
N VAL A 57 39.73 26.65 -22.42
CA VAL A 57 38.35 26.34 -22.04
C VAL A 57 38.07 24.88 -22.37
N HIS A 58 37.44 24.21 -21.43
CA HIS A 58 37.19 22.78 -21.46
C HIS A 58 35.71 22.54 -21.23
N PHE A 59 35.04 21.94 -22.21
CA PHE A 59 33.66 21.50 -22.09
C PHE A 59 33.61 20.18 -21.34
N LYS A 60 33.07 20.20 -20.12
CA LYS A 60 33.16 19.07 -19.19
C LYS A 60 31.96 18.13 -19.27
N GLY A 61 30.78 18.66 -19.55
CA GLY A 61 29.55 17.88 -19.59
C GLY A 61 28.31 18.72 -19.35
N ILE A 62 27.18 18.02 -19.25
CA ILE A 62 25.87 18.63 -18.99
C ILE A 62 25.29 17.98 -17.74
N TRP A 63 24.86 18.82 -16.80
CA TRP A 63 24.08 18.41 -15.65
C TRP A 63 22.60 18.63 -15.93
N GLU A 64 21.77 17.63 -15.69
CA GLU A 64 20.33 17.81 -15.55
C GLU A 64 19.99 18.08 -14.07
N TYR A 65 19.09 19.04 -13.84
CA TYR A 65 18.62 19.38 -12.50
C TYR A 65 17.12 19.65 -12.51
N PHE A 66 16.46 19.34 -11.40
CA PHE A 66 15.06 19.66 -11.14
C PHE A 66 14.79 19.75 -9.63
N VAL A 67 13.69 20.39 -9.26
CA VAL A 67 13.22 20.47 -7.88
C VAL A 67 11.98 19.61 -7.69
N LEU A 68 12.00 18.79 -6.65
CA LEU A 68 10.88 17.95 -6.25
C LEU A 68 10.06 18.66 -5.17
N ASN A 69 8.78 18.87 -5.46
CA ASN A 69 7.79 19.32 -4.50
C ASN A 69 7.24 18.09 -3.77
N ILE A 70 7.68 17.91 -2.53
CA ILE A 70 7.32 16.77 -1.68
C ILE A 70 6.77 17.27 -0.35
N SER A 71 5.76 16.57 0.16
CA SER A 71 5.04 16.95 1.39
C SER A 71 5.85 16.72 2.67
N GLU A 72 6.86 15.85 2.63
CA GLU A 72 7.79 15.60 3.73
C GLU A 72 9.24 15.71 3.23
N PRO A 73 10.06 16.65 3.76
CA PRO A 73 11.44 16.81 3.34
C PRO A 73 12.31 15.69 3.94
N ARG A 74 12.24 14.49 3.38
CA ARG A 74 13.09 13.36 3.77
C ARG A 74 14.41 13.42 3.00
N VAL A 75 15.51 13.45 3.77
CA VAL A 75 16.92 13.22 3.42
C VAL A 75 17.58 14.13 2.35
N PHE A 76 16.85 14.90 1.54
CA PHE A 76 17.44 15.81 0.52
C PHE A 76 18.06 17.10 1.11
N ARG A 77 18.56 17.06 2.34
CA ARG A 77 19.40 18.12 2.90
C ARG A 77 20.86 17.77 2.66
N ASN A 78 21.41 18.42 1.64
CA ASN A 78 22.84 18.53 1.27
C ASN A 78 23.41 17.46 0.32
N LYS A 79 23.94 17.95 -0.81
CA LYS A 79 25.15 17.48 -1.50
C LYS A 79 25.15 16.09 -2.16
N TYR A 80 24.01 15.44 -2.38
CA TYR A 80 23.97 14.16 -3.09
C TYR A 80 23.52 14.28 -4.55
N ARG A 81 24.21 13.54 -5.43
CA ARG A 81 23.73 13.25 -6.79
C ARG A 81 22.40 12.53 -6.69
N PHE A 82 21.46 12.85 -7.58
CA PHE A 82 20.13 12.26 -7.58
C PHE A 82 20.15 10.81 -8.12
N GLU A 83 20.66 9.90 -7.29
CA GLU A 83 20.79 8.48 -7.59
C GLU A 83 19.48 7.72 -7.32
N TYR A 84 19.20 6.66 -8.09
CA TYR A 84 18.00 5.85 -7.90
C TYR A 84 17.88 5.30 -6.48
N ARG A 85 19.01 4.99 -5.83
CA ARG A 85 19.02 4.53 -4.43
C ARG A 85 18.29 5.51 -3.51
N LEU A 86 18.54 6.81 -3.65
CA LEU A 86 17.89 7.84 -2.86
C LEU A 86 16.40 7.95 -3.18
N VAL A 87 16.04 7.79 -4.46
CA VAL A 87 14.63 7.73 -4.89
C VAL A 87 13.93 6.53 -4.26
N ASN A 88 14.59 5.38 -4.25
CA ASN A 88 14.06 4.16 -3.66
C ASN A 88 13.86 4.29 -2.15
N GLU A 89 14.90 4.74 -1.42
CA GLU A 89 14.86 4.90 0.03
C GLU A 89 13.86 5.97 0.49
N THR A 90 13.69 7.04 -0.31
CA THR A 90 12.86 8.19 0.08
C THR A 90 11.40 8.04 -0.33
N PHE A 91 11.12 7.57 -1.54
CA PHE A 91 9.77 7.57 -2.13
C PHE A 91 9.18 6.17 -2.23
N VAL A 92 9.93 5.26 -2.85
CA VAL A 92 9.41 3.96 -3.24
C VAL A 92 9.18 3.06 -2.04
N LYS A 93 10.23 2.88 -1.22
CA LYS A 93 10.24 1.94 -0.11
C LYS A 93 9.11 2.20 0.90
N PRO A 94 8.86 3.43 1.40
CA PRO A 94 7.78 3.68 2.36
C PRO A 94 6.39 3.33 1.82
N VAL A 95 6.14 3.61 0.53
CA VAL A 95 4.84 3.30 -0.11
C VAL A 95 4.69 1.81 -0.33
N LEU A 96 5.71 1.13 -0.85
CA LEU A 96 5.70 -0.33 -1.05
C LEU A 96 5.57 -1.08 0.27
N GLU A 97 6.29 -0.67 1.33
CA GLU A 97 6.17 -1.27 2.66
C GLU A 97 4.77 -1.08 3.24
N LYS A 98 4.18 0.11 3.08
CA LYS A 98 2.79 0.36 3.52
C LYS A 98 1.80 -0.54 2.79
N LEU A 99 1.91 -0.67 1.47
CA LEU A 99 1.05 -1.56 0.68
C LEU A 99 1.26 -3.03 1.08
N ALA A 100 2.50 -3.50 1.19
CA ALA A 100 2.83 -4.86 1.58
C ALA A 100 2.33 -5.21 2.99
N ASN A 101 2.47 -4.29 3.95
CA ASN A 101 1.95 -4.46 5.30
C ASN A 101 0.42 -4.56 5.31
N LYS A 102 -0.27 -3.71 4.53
CA LYS A 102 -1.73 -3.79 4.37
C LYS A 102 -2.17 -5.13 3.77
N THR A 103 -1.53 -5.60 2.70
CA THR A 103 -1.79 -6.90 2.09
C THR A 103 -1.62 -8.04 3.10
N LYS A 104 -0.54 -8.00 3.89
CA LYS A 104 -0.27 -8.99 4.94
C LYS A 104 -1.35 -8.96 6.04
N ALA A 105 -1.76 -7.78 6.49
CA ALA A 105 -2.81 -7.61 7.48
C ALA A 105 -4.17 -8.14 6.98
N LEU A 106 -4.55 -7.84 5.74
CA LEU A 106 -5.76 -8.35 5.09
C LEU A 106 -5.74 -9.89 4.99
N LYS A 107 -4.60 -10.47 4.62
CA LYS A 107 -4.43 -11.93 4.54
C LYS A 107 -4.54 -12.60 5.91
N ASN A 108 -3.94 -12.01 6.95
CA ASN A 108 -4.08 -12.52 8.32
C ASN A 108 -5.53 -12.46 8.80
N THR A 109 -6.23 -11.36 8.49
CA THR A 109 -7.65 -11.15 8.82
C THR A 109 -8.52 -12.20 8.14
N GLU A 110 -8.31 -12.44 6.85
CA GLU A 110 -9.02 -13.47 6.08
C GLU A 110 -8.82 -14.86 6.68
N ASN A 111 -7.58 -15.23 7.00
CA ASN A 111 -7.26 -16.52 7.62
C ASN A 111 -7.95 -16.69 8.97
N LYS A 112 -7.99 -15.64 9.81
CA LYS A 112 -8.65 -15.70 11.12
C LYS A 112 -10.17 -15.77 11.03
N LEU A 113 -10.77 -15.06 10.07
CA LEU A 113 -12.20 -15.18 9.79
C LEU A 113 -12.52 -16.60 9.32
N LYS A 114 -11.73 -17.16 8.39
CA LYS A 114 -11.90 -18.52 7.90
C LYS A 114 -11.82 -19.54 9.03
N GLU A 115 -10.78 -19.47 9.86
CA GLU A 115 -10.58 -20.37 11.01
C GLU A 115 -11.81 -20.35 11.94
N TYR A 116 -12.33 -19.15 12.26
CA TYR A 116 -13.52 -19.01 13.09
C TYR A 116 -14.77 -19.61 12.42
N ILE A 117 -14.98 -19.32 11.14
CA ILE A 117 -16.15 -19.79 10.37
C ILE A 117 -16.14 -21.32 10.24
N ASP A 118 -14.99 -21.94 9.94
CA ASP A 118 -14.83 -23.38 9.83
C ASP A 118 -15.17 -24.06 11.18
N LYS A 119 -14.81 -23.43 12.30
CA LYS A 119 -15.12 -23.93 13.65
C LYS A 119 -16.58 -23.75 14.06
N LEU A 120 -17.33 -22.84 13.43
CA LEU A 120 -18.79 -22.79 13.62
C LEU A 120 -19.49 -24.06 13.12
N ASP A 121 -18.93 -24.79 12.14
CA ASP A 121 -19.49 -26.08 11.73
C ASP A 121 -19.32 -27.15 12.80
N GLU A 122 -18.21 -27.14 13.53
CA GLU A 122 -18.00 -28.02 14.68
C GLU A 122 -19.02 -27.74 15.80
N ILE A 123 -19.26 -26.46 16.09
CA ILE A 123 -20.30 -26.05 17.05
C ILE A 123 -21.68 -26.52 16.58
N LYS A 124 -22.04 -26.30 15.31
CA LYS A 124 -23.31 -26.77 14.75
C LYS A 124 -23.47 -28.27 14.86
N ALA A 125 -22.42 -29.05 14.54
CA ALA A 125 -22.45 -30.50 14.68
C ALA A 125 -22.68 -30.94 16.14
N ASN A 126 -22.08 -30.24 17.11
CA ASN A 126 -22.31 -30.51 18.54
C ASN A 126 -23.75 -30.17 18.96
N LEU A 127 -24.33 -29.08 18.44
CA LEU A 127 -25.74 -28.73 18.68
C LEU A 127 -26.70 -29.76 18.07
N THR A 128 -26.40 -30.31 16.89
CA THR A 128 -27.19 -31.41 16.31
C THR A 128 -27.12 -32.68 17.18
N LYS A 129 -25.96 -33.00 17.76
CA LYS A 129 -25.84 -34.11 18.73
C LYS A 129 -26.72 -33.86 19.96
N ILE A 130 -26.74 -32.64 20.49
CA ILE A 130 -27.61 -32.27 21.62
C ILE A 130 -29.08 -32.45 21.24
N MET A 131 -29.49 -32.03 20.04
CA MET A 131 -30.86 -32.19 19.55
C MET A 131 -31.28 -33.68 19.52
N ASN A 132 -30.41 -34.56 19.03
CA ASN A 132 -30.66 -36.00 19.02
C ASN A 132 -30.77 -36.59 20.44
N LEU A 133 -29.94 -36.12 21.39
CA LEU A 133 -30.02 -36.55 22.79
C LEU A 133 -31.32 -36.07 23.47
N ILE A 134 -31.81 -34.87 23.15
CA ILE A 134 -33.12 -34.39 23.63
C ILE A 134 -34.24 -35.29 23.10
N HIS A 135 -34.18 -35.63 21.82
CA HIS A 135 -35.13 -36.54 21.20
C HIS A 135 -35.14 -37.92 21.87
N GLU A 136 -33.94 -38.46 22.16
CA GLU A 136 -33.76 -39.71 22.89
C GLU A 136 -34.37 -39.66 24.31
N ILE A 137 -34.12 -38.57 25.06
CA ILE A 137 -34.72 -38.36 26.38
C ILE A 137 -36.24 -38.35 26.31
N LYS A 138 -36.82 -37.63 25.34
CA LYS A 138 -38.27 -37.53 25.17
C LYS A 138 -38.90 -38.90 24.89
N ASN A 139 -38.28 -39.71 24.03
CA ASN A 139 -38.75 -41.06 23.73
C ASN A 139 -38.65 -41.99 24.96
N LYS A 140 -37.56 -41.91 25.72
CA LYS A 140 -37.38 -42.69 26.95
C LYS A 140 -38.33 -42.26 28.07
N GLN A 141 -38.63 -40.97 28.19
CA GLN A 141 -39.65 -40.47 29.13
C GLN A 141 -41.04 -41.00 28.78
N LEU A 142 -41.38 -41.07 27.49
CA LEU A 142 -42.65 -41.68 27.06
C LEU A 142 -42.70 -43.17 27.44
N GLN A 143 -41.59 -43.90 27.32
CA GLN A 143 -41.48 -45.29 27.76
C GLN A 143 -41.59 -45.42 29.29
N CYS A 144 -40.97 -44.53 30.07
CA CYS A 144 -41.15 -44.48 31.52
C CYS A 144 -42.63 -44.32 31.88
N ASN A 145 -43.32 -43.32 31.31
CA ASN A 145 -44.73 -43.06 31.58
C ASN A 145 -45.62 -44.28 31.25
N LYS A 146 -45.32 -44.98 30.15
CA LYS A 146 -46.02 -46.20 29.77
C LYS A 146 -45.78 -47.32 30.80
N THR A 147 -44.53 -47.51 31.22
CA THR A 147 -44.15 -48.55 32.20
C THR A 147 -44.74 -48.24 33.58
N GLU A 148 -44.76 -46.99 34.01
CA GLU A 148 -45.45 -46.53 35.23
C GLU A 148 -46.94 -46.86 35.18
N SER A 149 -47.59 -46.66 34.03
CA SER A 149 -49.00 -47.03 33.84
C SER A 149 -49.24 -48.54 33.97
N GLU A 150 -48.33 -49.38 33.50
CA GLU A 150 -48.42 -50.83 33.69
C GLU A 150 -48.20 -51.23 35.16
N VAL A 151 -47.28 -50.58 35.87
CA VAL A 151 -47.11 -50.79 37.33
C VAL A 151 -48.38 -50.44 38.09
N ILE A 152 -49.01 -49.29 37.77
CA ILE A 152 -50.29 -48.89 38.37
C ILE A 152 -51.36 -49.96 38.13
N LYS A 153 -51.48 -50.45 36.89
CA LYS A 153 -52.44 -51.48 36.51
C LYS A 153 -52.22 -52.83 37.23
N GLU A 154 -50.97 -53.24 37.43
CA GLU A 154 -50.68 -54.45 38.22
C GLU A 154 -51.00 -54.22 39.72
N CYS A 155 -50.71 -53.04 40.28
CA CYS A 155 -51.10 -52.72 41.66
C CYS A 155 -52.63 -52.68 41.85
N GLU A 156 -53.41 -52.26 40.85
CA GLU A 156 -54.87 -52.33 40.89
C GLU A 156 -55.36 -53.79 41.05
N LYS A 157 -54.70 -54.76 40.41
CA LYS A 157 -55.00 -56.19 40.60
C LYS A 157 -54.66 -56.63 42.02
N ILE A 158 -53.54 -56.18 42.58
CA ILE A 158 -53.18 -56.47 43.99
C ILE A 158 -54.28 -55.97 44.91
N CYS A 159 -54.78 -54.74 44.74
CA CYS A 159 -55.87 -54.21 45.55
C CYS A 159 -57.13 -55.09 45.45
N GLN A 160 -57.52 -55.52 44.25
CA GLN A 160 -58.69 -56.38 44.03
C GLN A 160 -58.55 -57.75 44.71
N HIS A 161 -57.38 -58.38 44.58
CA HIS A 161 -57.10 -59.67 45.22
C HIS A 161 -57.03 -59.53 46.75
N ALA A 162 -56.37 -58.50 47.26
CA ALA A 162 -56.24 -58.23 48.69
C ALA A 162 -57.59 -58.00 49.38
N GLU A 163 -58.49 -57.24 48.76
CA GLU A 163 -59.85 -57.02 49.27
C GLU A 163 -60.65 -58.35 49.35
N THR A 164 -60.40 -59.26 48.41
CA THR A 164 -61.02 -60.59 48.40
C THR A 164 -60.41 -61.49 49.47
N ILE A 165 -59.09 -61.42 49.70
CA ILE A 165 -58.41 -62.11 50.80
C ILE A 165 -58.93 -61.65 52.17
N ARG A 166 -59.15 -60.34 52.37
CA ARG A 166 -59.71 -59.82 53.64
C ARG A 166 -61.09 -60.39 53.93
N ARG A 167 -61.98 -60.44 52.92
CA ARG A 167 -63.29 -61.10 53.04
C ARG A 167 -63.15 -62.60 53.35
N CYS A 168 -62.19 -63.29 52.70
CA CYS A 168 -61.90 -64.69 52.98
C CYS A 168 -61.41 -64.88 54.44
N ILE A 169 -60.58 -63.99 54.96
CA ILE A 169 -60.11 -64.01 56.36
C ILE A 169 -61.28 -63.82 57.34
N GLU A 170 -62.21 -62.91 57.07
CA GLU A 170 -63.41 -62.73 57.88
C GLU A 170 -64.30 -63.98 57.89
N ASP A 171 -64.53 -64.56 56.70
CA ASP A 171 -65.26 -65.83 56.57
C ASP A 171 -64.55 -66.98 57.27
N TYR A 172 -63.21 -66.99 57.23
CA TYR A 172 -62.37 -67.98 57.90
C TYR A 172 -62.52 -67.89 59.42
N LYS A 173 -62.36 -66.68 59.99
CA LYS A 173 -62.56 -66.41 61.43
C LYS A 173 -63.96 -66.78 61.87
N ARG A 174 -64.99 -66.41 61.10
CA ARG A 174 -66.39 -66.74 61.39
C ARG A 174 -66.61 -68.25 61.44
N ASN A 175 -66.10 -69.01 60.46
CA ASN A 175 -66.22 -70.46 60.44
C ASN A 175 -65.44 -71.13 61.59
N MET A 176 -64.28 -70.59 61.98
CA MET A 176 -63.54 -71.05 63.16
C MET A 176 -64.31 -70.81 64.46
N SER A 177 -64.87 -69.62 64.69
CA SER A 177 -65.65 -69.34 65.90
C SER A 177 -66.92 -70.19 66.00
N ILE A 178 -67.58 -70.47 64.87
CA ILE A 178 -68.72 -71.39 64.83
C ILE A 178 -68.28 -72.81 65.18
N LEU A 179 -67.18 -73.28 64.59
CA LEU A 179 -66.61 -74.60 64.87
C LEU A 179 -66.22 -74.75 66.37
N GLU A 180 -65.59 -73.72 66.94
CA GLU A 180 -65.20 -73.68 68.36
C GLU A 180 -66.40 -73.73 69.30
N ASN A 181 -67.45 -72.95 69.03
CA ASN A 181 -68.68 -72.95 69.81
C ASN A 181 -69.40 -74.31 69.78
N PHE A 182 -69.50 -74.94 68.60
CA PHE A 182 -70.09 -76.28 68.50
C PHE A 182 -69.21 -77.36 69.15
N ALA A 183 -67.89 -77.22 69.12
CA ALA A 183 -66.97 -78.13 69.79
C ALA A 183 -67.04 -78.03 71.32
N LEU A 184 -67.20 -76.81 71.87
CA LEU A 184 -67.46 -76.57 73.29
C LEU A 184 -68.74 -77.28 73.78
N ILE A 185 -69.82 -77.22 73.01
CA ILE A 185 -71.08 -77.93 73.30
C ILE A 185 -70.89 -79.45 73.29
N LYS A 186 -69.98 -79.97 72.46
CA LYS A 186 -69.68 -81.41 72.33
C LYS A 186 -68.48 -81.88 73.17
N HIS A 187 -67.97 -81.05 74.09
CA HIS A 187 -66.79 -81.31 74.92
C HIS A 187 -65.52 -81.72 74.14
N VAL A 188 -65.34 -81.20 72.93
CA VAL A 188 -64.19 -81.48 72.07
C VAL A 188 -63.16 -80.37 72.22
N ARG A 189 -61.94 -80.73 72.60
CA ARG A 189 -60.84 -79.76 72.73
C ARG A 189 -60.23 -79.48 71.36
N LEU A 190 -60.46 -78.29 70.83
CA LEU A 190 -59.90 -77.83 69.55
C LEU A 190 -58.77 -76.80 69.70
N SER A 191 -58.42 -76.42 70.93
CA SER A 191 -57.43 -75.37 71.24
C SER A 191 -56.10 -75.56 70.53
N ASP A 192 -55.67 -76.81 70.37
CA ASP A 192 -54.35 -77.16 69.83
C ASP A 192 -54.28 -76.95 68.30
N TYR A 193 -55.42 -76.71 67.65
CA TYR A 193 -55.53 -76.39 66.23
C TYR A 193 -56.08 -74.98 65.98
N ILE A 194 -57.04 -74.52 66.78
CA ILE A 194 -57.68 -73.21 66.62
C ILE A 194 -56.73 -72.07 67.02
N ASN A 195 -55.95 -72.22 68.09
CA ASN A 195 -55.03 -71.16 68.52
C ASN A 195 -53.93 -70.88 67.46
N PRO A 196 -53.22 -71.88 66.92
CA PRO A 196 -52.27 -71.64 65.84
C PRO A 196 -52.93 -71.08 64.57
N LEU A 197 -54.13 -71.56 64.21
CA LEU A 197 -54.86 -71.04 63.06
C LEU A 197 -55.27 -69.58 63.21
N SER A 198 -55.70 -69.16 64.41
CA SER A 198 -56.03 -67.77 64.68
C SER A 198 -54.78 -66.88 64.55
N GLU A 199 -53.66 -67.31 65.15
CA GLU A 199 -52.39 -66.59 65.08
C GLU A 199 -51.91 -66.44 63.63
N TYR A 200 -51.89 -67.52 62.84
CA TYR A 200 -51.47 -67.47 61.45
C TYR A 200 -52.39 -66.61 60.57
N ILE A 201 -53.69 -66.60 60.85
CA ILE A 201 -54.65 -65.77 60.12
C ILE A 201 -54.51 -64.29 60.49
N ASP A 202 -54.20 -63.97 61.74
CA ASP A 202 -53.92 -62.60 62.17
C ASP A 202 -52.62 -62.07 61.55
N GLU A 203 -51.56 -62.89 61.52
CA GLU A 203 -50.30 -62.58 60.84
C GLU A 203 -50.48 -62.38 59.32
N LEU A 204 -51.32 -63.21 58.69
CA LEU A 204 -51.70 -63.06 57.28
C LEU A 204 -52.46 -61.74 57.05
N ASN A 205 -53.37 -61.39 57.95
CA ASN A 205 -54.17 -60.17 57.87
C ASN A 205 -53.33 -58.88 58.04
N GLU A 206 -52.32 -58.88 58.90
CA GLU A 206 -51.39 -57.73 59.00
C GLU A 206 -50.48 -57.66 57.76
N SER A 207 -50.00 -58.79 57.25
CA SER A 207 -49.16 -58.81 56.05
C SER A 207 -49.90 -58.33 54.80
N ILE A 208 -51.18 -58.69 54.62
CA ILE A 208 -51.98 -58.22 53.47
C ILE A 208 -52.27 -56.72 53.56
N LYS A 209 -52.37 -56.16 54.77
CA LYS A 209 -52.55 -54.72 55.00
C LYS A 209 -51.34 -53.92 54.54
N GLU A 210 -50.12 -54.39 54.81
CA GLU A 210 -48.88 -53.75 54.32
C GLU A 210 -48.78 -53.81 52.79
N VAL A 211 -49.13 -54.95 52.17
CA VAL A 211 -49.14 -55.10 50.70
C VAL A 211 -50.17 -54.18 50.05
N LEU A 212 -51.33 -53.99 50.70
CA LEU A 212 -52.37 -53.07 50.24
C LEU A 212 -51.96 -51.60 50.38
N ASP A 213 -51.24 -51.25 51.44
CA ASP A 213 -50.68 -49.89 51.63
C ASP A 213 -49.72 -49.54 50.48
N PHE A 214 -48.80 -50.44 50.14
CA PHE A 214 -47.93 -50.28 48.97
C PHE A 214 -48.72 -50.06 47.66
N ALA A 215 -49.70 -50.92 47.38
CA ALA A 215 -50.48 -50.83 46.14
C ALA A 215 -51.30 -49.53 46.07
N THR A 216 -51.77 -49.04 47.22
CA THR A 216 -52.49 -47.77 47.35
C THR A 216 -51.57 -46.57 47.11
N LYS A 217 -50.36 -46.56 47.70
CA LYS A 217 -49.34 -45.52 47.44
C LYS A 217 -49.00 -45.40 45.95
N VAL A 218 -48.89 -46.52 45.24
CA VAL A 218 -48.66 -46.52 43.78
C VAL A 218 -49.84 -45.89 43.04
N LYS A 219 -51.08 -46.21 43.43
CA LYS A 219 -52.32 -45.68 42.81
C LYS A 219 -52.46 -44.16 43.01
N GLU A 220 -51.94 -43.61 44.10
CA GLU A 220 -51.84 -42.16 44.35
C GLU A 220 -50.75 -41.46 43.51
N LYS A 221 -50.27 -42.12 42.44
CA LYS A 221 -49.26 -41.63 41.47
C LYS A 221 -47.88 -41.38 42.07
N LYS A 222 -47.57 -42.00 43.21
CA LYS A 222 -46.25 -41.95 43.85
C LYS A 222 -45.42 -43.19 43.50
N VAL A 223 -45.41 -43.58 42.21
CA VAL A 223 -44.80 -44.83 41.72
C VAL A 223 -43.34 -44.97 42.19
N TRP A 224 -42.51 -43.96 41.96
CA TRP A 224 -41.09 -44.00 42.35
C TRP A 224 -40.84 -44.00 43.85
N GLU A 225 -41.70 -43.35 44.64
CA GLU A 225 -41.59 -43.33 46.09
C GLU A 225 -41.94 -44.72 46.66
N ALA A 226 -43.07 -45.27 46.21
CA ALA A 226 -43.54 -46.60 46.62
C ALA A 226 -42.56 -47.72 46.21
N LEU A 227 -41.97 -47.66 45.01
CA LEU A 227 -41.02 -48.67 44.53
C LEU A 227 -39.74 -48.79 45.38
N LYS A 228 -39.44 -47.81 46.25
CA LYS A 228 -38.34 -47.91 47.22
C LYS A 228 -38.61 -49.00 48.27
N GLU A 229 -39.86 -49.12 48.70
CA GLU A 229 -40.32 -50.08 49.72
C GLU A 229 -40.60 -51.47 49.12
N PHE A 230 -40.51 -51.63 47.79
CA PHE A 230 -40.91 -52.86 47.09
C PHE A 230 -40.23 -54.16 47.59
N SER A 231 -38.97 -54.07 48.04
CA SER A 231 -38.26 -55.24 48.57
C SER A 231 -38.90 -55.78 49.85
N GLU A 232 -39.45 -54.90 50.69
CA GLU A 232 -40.16 -55.27 51.93
C GLU A 232 -41.50 -55.94 51.58
N VAL A 233 -42.19 -55.42 50.55
CA VAL A 233 -43.42 -56.01 50.01
C VAL A 233 -43.18 -57.41 49.45
N GLU A 234 -42.09 -57.64 48.73
CA GLU A 234 -41.71 -58.96 48.22
C GLU A 234 -41.50 -59.97 49.36
N ILE A 235 -40.82 -59.55 50.44
CA ILE A 235 -40.64 -60.39 51.65
C ILE A 235 -41.99 -60.72 52.28
N LYS A 236 -42.89 -59.73 52.38
CA LYS A 236 -44.22 -59.92 52.98
C LYS A 236 -45.10 -60.86 52.17
N VAL A 237 -45.07 -60.79 50.84
CA VAL A 237 -45.82 -61.73 49.99
C VAL A 237 -45.30 -63.16 50.13
N ASN A 238 -43.99 -63.35 50.20
CA ASN A 238 -43.40 -64.67 50.49
C ASN A 238 -43.78 -65.19 51.88
N TYR A 239 -43.81 -64.30 52.88
CA TYR A 239 -44.27 -64.63 54.23
C TYR A 239 -45.75 -65.08 54.22
N MET A 240 -46.62 -64.36 53.50
CA MET A 240 -48.03 -64.74 53.34
C MET A 240 -48.21 -66.11 52.70
N LEU A 241 -47.39 -66.45 51.68
CA LEU A 241 -47.42 -67.78 51.05
C LEU A 241 -47.01 -68.90 52.03
N SER A 242 -45.99 -68.66 52.85
CA SER A 242 -45.58 -69.59 53.92
C SER A 242 -46.71 -69.78 54.93
N LYS A 243 -47.30 -68.68 55.40
CA LYS A 243 -48.40 -68.72 56.37
C LYS A 243 -49.65 -69.39 55.82
N CYS A 244 -49.98 -69.16 54.55
CA CYS A 244 -51.07 -69.87 53.88
C CYS A 244 -50.84 -71.39 53.87
N THR A 245 -49.58 -71.83 53.74
CA THR A 245 -49.21 -73.26 53.79
C THR A 245 -49.39 -73.81 55.20
N GLU A 246 -48.96 -73.09 56.24
CA GLU A 246 -49.15 -73.45 57.65
C GLU A 246 -50.65 -73.54 58.02
N ILE A 247 -51.45 -72.56 57.57
CA ILE A 247 -52.92 -72.53 57.72
C ILE A 247 -53.55 -73.76 57.04
N LYS A 248 -53.13 -74.08 55.81
CA LYS A 248 -53.62 -75.25 55.07
C LYS A 248 -53.31 -76.55 55.80
N GLN A 249 -52.07 -76.76 56.23
CA GLN A 249 -51.64 -77.97 56.94
C GLN A 249 -52.35 -78.15 58.28
N THR A 250 -52.52 -77.07 59.04
CA THR A 250 -53.18 -77.10 60.34
C THR A 250 -54.68 -77.36 60.19
N SER A 251 -55.32 -76.76 59.19
CA SER A 251 -56.74 -77.00 58.88
C SER A 251 -57.01 -78.40 58.32
N MET A 252 -56.09 -78.95 57.53
CA MET A 252 -56.17 -80.36 57.10
C MET A 252 -56.05 -81.31 58.28
N SER A 253 -55.14 -81.00 59.22
CA SER A 253 -54.97 -81.80 60.44
C SER A 253 -56.21 -81.75 61.33
N LEU A 254 -56.80 -80.56 61.50
CA LEU A 254 -58.07 -80.35 62.20
C LEU A 254 -59.22 -81.13 61.55
N HIS A 255 -59.36 -81.03 60.22
CA HIS A 255 -60.39 -81.75 59.46
C HIS A 255 -60.22 -83.28 59.55
N ASN A 256 -58.98 -83.78 59.45
CA ASN A 256 -58.68 -85.19 59.58
C ASN A 256 -58.97 -85.71 61.00
N MET A 257 -58.67 -84.92 62.03
CA MET A 257 -59.00 -85.24 63.42
C MET A 257 -60.52 -85.36 63.61
N LEU A 258 -61.28 -84.37 63.15
CA LEU A 258 -62.76 -84.36 63.24
C LEU A 258 -63.40 -85.52 62.46
N SER A 259 -62.84 -85.85 61.29
CA SER A 259 -63.31 -86.96 60.44
C SER A 259 -63.07 -88.33 61.08
N ARG A 260 -61.89 -88.53 61.71
CA ARG A 260 -61.55 -89.78 62.43
C ARG A 260 -62.41 -90.01 63.67
N GLN A 261 -62.90 -88.93 64.29
CA GLN A 261 -63.80 -88.98 65.43
C GLN A 261 -65.29 -89.10 65.04
N HIS A 262 -65.59 -89.32 63.75
CA HIS A 262 -66.95 -89.48 63.20
C HIS A 262 -67.91 -88.31 63.52
N MET A 263 -67.39 -87.09 63.69
CA MET A 263 -68.19 -85.91 64.03
C MET A 263 -68.71 -85.20 62.77
N GLN A 264 -69.75 -85.75 62.15
CA GLN A 264 -70.26 -85.29 60.85
C GLN A 264 -70.60 -83.79 60.82
N ASP A 265 -71.24 -83.25 61.86
CA ASP A 265 -71.61 -81.82 61.94
C ASP A 265 -70.39 -80.89 61.97
N LEU A 266 -69.34 -81.23 62.74
CA LEU A 266 -68.11 -80.44 62.87
C LEU A 266 -67.19 -80.61 61.64
N THR A 267 -67.25 -81.78 61.00
CA THR A 267 -66.53 -82.09 59.76
C THR A 267 -67.01 -81.19 58.61
N ALA A 268 -68.30 -80.88 58.54
CA ALA A 268 -68.85 -79.94 57.55
C ALA A 268 -68.30 -78.50 57.69
N TYR A 269 -68.07 -78.03 58.92
CA TYR A 269 -67.49 -76.70 59.17
C TYR A 269 -65.99 -76.66 58.89
N SER A 270 -65.24 -77.69 59.28
CA SER A 270 -63.82 -77.79 58.90
C SER A 270 -63.63 -77.96 57.38
N GLN A 271 -64.57 -78.57 56.66
CA GLN A 271 -64.55 -78.59 55.19
C GLN A 271 -64.75 -77.19 54.58
N LYS A 272 -65.62 -76.35 55.16
CA LYS A 272 -65.76 -74.94 54.73
C LYS A 272 -64.46 -74.16 54.93
N ILE A 273 -63.75 -74.39 56.04
CA ILE A 273 -62.42 -73.82 56.31
C ILE A 273 -61.41 -74.28 55.24
N LEU A 274 -61.40 -75.57 54.86
CA LEU A 274 -60.56 -76.07 53.77
C LEU A 274 -60.89 -75.47 52.41
N ASN A 275 -62.17 -75.22 52.12
CA ASN A 275 -62.56 -74.56 50.87
C ASN A 275 -62.06 -73.11 50.81
N VAL A 276 -62.10 -72.38 51.93
CA VAL A 276 -61.53 -71.02 52.02
C VAL A 276 -60.00 -71.06 51.84
N ASN A 277 -59.30 -72.08 52.36
CA ASN A 277 -57.86 -72.25 52.13
C ASN A 277 -57.50 -72.36 50.64
N SER A 278 -58.28 -73.12 49.87
CA SER A 278 -58.03 -73.24 48.42
C SER A 278 -58.20 -71.91 47.70
N ILE A 279 -59.13 -71.05 48.16
CA ILE A 279 -59.34 -69.72 47.60
C ILE A 279 -58.20 -68.77 48.01
N LEU A 280 -57.76 -68.82 49.27
CA LEU A 280 -56.62 -68.04 49.77
C LEU A 280 -55.33 -68.38 49.03
N GLU A 281 -55.07 -69.67 48.78
CA GLU A 281 -53.90 -70.15 48.05
C GLU A 281 -53.88 -69.64 46.60
N ASP A 282 -55.01 -69.72 45.88
CA ASP A 282 -55.13 -69.19 44.52
C ASP A 282 -54.96 -67.66 44.45
N LEU A 283 -55.56 -66.91 45.38
CA LEU A 283 -55.45 -65.45 45.42
C LEU A 283 -54.03 -64.99 45.78
N LEU A 284 -53.36 -65.66 46.73
CA LEU A 284 -51.98 -65.35 47.08
C LEU A 284 -51.00 -65.72 45.96
N ALA A 285 -51.25 -66.82 45.24
CA ALA A 285 -50.50 -67.16 44.04
C ALA A 285 -50.62 -66.06 42.97
N LYS A 286 -51.84 -65.53 42.75
CA LYS A 286 -52.08 -64.39 41.82
C LYS A 286 -51.40 -63.11 42.27
N ILE A 287 -51.39 -62.80 43.58
CA ILE A 287 -50.63 -61.65 44.11
C ILE A 287 -49.13 -61.86 43.88
N SER A 288 -48.61 -63.05 44.15
CA SER A 288 -47.21 -63.40 43.92
C SER A 288 -46.81 -63.24 42.45
N GLU A 289 -47.63 -63.71 41.52
CA GLU A 289 -47.39 -63.56 40.07
C GLU A 289 -47.38 -62.08 39.65
N THR A 290 -48.24 -61.27 40.27
CA THR A 290 -48.33 -59.82 40.04
C THR A 290 -47.08 -59.10 40.58
N ILE A 291 -46.57 -59.49 41.75
CA ILE A 291 -45.32 -58.96 42.31
C ILE A 291 -44.13 -59.24 41.39
N VAL A 292 -44.05 -60.44 40.79
CA VAL A 292 -42.98 -60.75 39.82
C VAL A 292 -43.01 -59.79 38.62
N LYS A 293 -44.20 -59.46 38.10
CA LYS A 293 -44.35 -58.47 37.01
C LYS A 293 -43.92 -57.06 37.45
N ILE A 294 -44.33 -56.63 38.64
CA ILE A 294 -43.91 -55.32 39.19
C ILE A 294 -42.39 -55.26 39.38
N LYS A 295 -41.75 -56.36 39.79
CA LYS A 295 -40.29 -56.47 39.89
C LYS A 295 -39.60 -56.25 38.54
N GLN A 296 -40.13 -56.86 37.48
CA GLN A 296 -39.63 -56.66 36.13
C GLN A 296 -39.78 -55.20 35.68
N TYR A 297 -40.96 -54.60 35.85
CA TYR A 297 -41.18 -53.20 35.51
C TYR A 297 -40.32 -52.24 36.33
N LYS A 298 -40.07 -52.53 37.62
CA LYS A 298 -39.12 -51.78 38.45
C LYS A 298 -37.72 -51.78 37.85
N TYR A 299 -37.24 -52.93 37.39
CA TYR A 299 -35.94 -53.03 36.72
C TYR A 299 -35.91 -52.22 35.42
N GLU A 300 -36.94 -52.33 34.58
CA GLU A 300 -37.05 -51.56 33.34
C GLU A 300 -37.07 -50.04 33.61
N LEU A 301 -37.83 -49.58 34.60
CA LEU A 301 -37.86 -48.18 35.03
C LEU A 301 -36.47 -47.69 35.50
N MET A 302 -35.74 -48.49 36.28
CA MET A 302 -34.38 -48.14 36.72
C MET A 302 -33.42 -47.97 35.55
N GLN A 303 -33.45 -48.88 34.57
CA GLN A 303 -32.61 -48.81 33.36
C GLN A 303 -32.94 -47.58 32.52
N LEU A 304 -34.23 -47.28 32.31
CA LEU A 304 -34.66 -46.09 31.58
C LEU A 304 -34.22 -44.80 32.29
N ASN A 305 -34.36 -44.73 33.61
CA ASN A 305 -33.98 -43.56 34.39
C ASN A 305 -32.45 -43.33 34.41
N GLU A 306 -31.65 -44.40 34.52
CA GLU A 306 -30.20 -44.32 34.40
C GLU A 306 -29.79 -43.79 33.02
N SER A 307 -30.41 -44.31 31.97
CA SER A 307 -30.11 -43.90 30.60
C SER A 307 -30.50 -42.44 30.31
N ILE A 308 -31.65 -41.98 30.82
CA ILE A 308 -32.03 -40.56 30.79
C ILE A 308 -30.98 -39.71 31.51
N THR A 309 -30.51 -40.15 32.68
CA THR A 309 -29.51 -39.43 33.48
C THR A 309 -28.17 -39.29 32.74
N GLN A 310 -27.74 -40.35 32.05
CA GLN A 310 -26.54 -40.33 31.23
C GLN A 310 -26.67 -39.37 30.02
N ALA A 311 -27.83 -39.38 29.35
CA ALA A 311 -28.11 -38.45 28.24
C ALA A 311 -28.09 -36.99 28.71
N LYS A 312 -28.70 -36.68 29.87
CA LYS A 312 -28.65 -35.32 30.46
C LYS A 312 -27.23 -34.83 30.73
N LYS A 313 -26.39 -35.68 31.35
CA LYS A 313 -24.97 -35.37 31.59
C LYS A 313 -24.23 -35.11 30.28
N SER A 314 -24.54 -35.89 29.25
CA SER A 314 -23.95 -35.74 27.91
C SER A 314 -24.34 -34.41 27.26
N ILE A 315 -25.62 -34.01 27.36
CA ILE A 315 -26.09 -32.69 26.89
C ILE A 315 -25.30 -31.57 27.59
N MET A 316 -25.26 -31.57 28.93
CA MET A 316 -24.54 -30.53 29.69
C MET A 316 -23.06 -30.42 29.27
N LYS A 317 -22.39 -31.56 29.06
CA LYS A 317 -20.99 -31.59 28.62
C LYS A 317 -20.83 -30.98 27.23
N GLN A 318 -21.70 -31.34 26.28
CA GLN A 318 -21.63 -30.86 24.90
C GLN A 318 -21.95 -29.36 24.80
N THR A 319 -22.93 -28.86 25.56
CA THR A 319 -23.27 -27.43 25.54
C THR A 319 -22.15 -26.57 26.13
N LYS A 320 -21.52 -27.03 27.22
CA LYS A 320 -20.32 -26.37 27.77
C LYS A 320 -19.14 -26.38 26.80
N LEU A 321 -18.93 -27.48 26.09
CA LEU A 321 -17.88 -27.58 25.07
C LEU A 321 -18.12 -26.59 23.92
N ALA A 322 -19.35 -26.49 23.42
CA ALA A 322 -19.70 -25.54 22.35
C ALA A 322 -19.43 -24.08 22.77
N LEU A 323 -19.80 -23.70 23.99
CA LEU A 323 -19.52 -22.37 24.54
C LEU A 323 -18.01 -22.13 24.69
N TYR A 324 -17.26 -23.09 25.22
CA TYR A 324 -15.82 -22.99 25.37
C TYR A 324 -15.09 -22.79 24.03
N ILE A 325 -15.51 -23.52 22.98
CA ILE A 325 -14.95 -23.37 21.63
C ILE A 325 -15.15 -21.94 21.12
N GLU A 326 -16.36 -21.37 21.27
CA GLU A 326 -16.61 -19.96 20.90
C GLU A 326 -15.71 -19.01 21.70
N GLU A 327 -15.60 -19.19 23.01
CA GLU A 327 -14.87 -18.23 23.86
C GLU A 327 -13.38 -18.16 23.50
N VAL A 328 -12.73 -19.30 23.27
CA VAL A 328 -11.31 -19.37 22.90
C VAL A 328 -11.10 -18.74 21.52
N LEU A 329 -11.85 -19.19 20.51
CA LEU A 329 -11.64 -18.78 19.12
C LEU A 329 -12.09 -17.35 18.88
N GLY A 330 -13.24 -16.98 19.42
CA GLY A 330 -13.78 -15.64 19.30
C GLY A 330 -12.85 -14.61 19.95
N SER A 331 -12.20 -14.95 21.06
CA SER A 331 -11.22 -14.05 21.70
C SER A 331 -9.97 -13.89 20.82
N SER A 332 -9.46 -14.98 20.25
CA SER A 332 -8.39 -14.92 19.25
C SER A 332 -8.78 -14.04 18.05
N LEU A 333 -10.00 -14.18 17.53
CA LEU A 333 -10.51 -13.36 16.43
C LEU A 333 -10.54 -11.88 16.85
N THR A 334 -11.08 -11.57 18.03
CA THR A 334 -11.21 -10.19 18.52
C THR A 334 -9.87 -9.51 18.70
N THR A 335 -8.88 -10.22 19.25
CA THR A 335 -7.52 -9.70 19.38
C THR A 335 -6.92 -9.37 18.02
N GLU A 336 -7.11 -10.22 17.01
CA GLU A 336 -6.56 -9.96 15.68
C GLU A 336 -7.29 -8.81 14.96
N LEU A 337 -8.63 -8.79 14.97
CA LEU A 337 -9.40 -7.72 14.34
C LEU A 337 -9.13 -6.35 15.01
N GLY A 338 -8.94 -6.34 16.34
CA GLY A 338 -8.63 -5.13 17.11
C GLY A 338 -7.29 -4.50 16.75
N LYS A 339 -6.29 -5.29 16.33
CA LYS A 339 -4.99 -4.75 15.87
C LYS A 339 -5.15 -3.94 14.59
N TRP A 340 -5.95 -4.43 13.66
CA TRP A 340 -6.01 -3.90 12.29
C TRP A 340 -7.11 -2.87 12.06
N SER A 341 -8.03 -2.68 13.01
CA SER A 341 -9.11 -1.68 12.95
C SER A 341 -8.64 -0.27 12.55
N LYS A 342 -7.48 0.17 13.06
CA LYS A 342 -6.91 1.49 12.74
C LYS A 342 -6.12 1.51 11.43
N GLU A 343 -5.56 0.38 11.03
CA GLU A 343 -4.62 0.27 9.90
C GLU A 343 -5.31 -0.07 8.56
N LEU A 344 -6.52 -0.64 8.63
CA LEU A 344 -7.34 -1.04 7.49
C LEU A 344 -8.69 -0.29 7.47
N PRO A 345 -8.69 1.04 7.27
CA PRO A 345 -9.92 1.82 7.22
C PRO A 345 -10.87 1.36 6.11
N GLU A 346 -10.35 0.76 5.04
CA GLU A 346 -11.14 0.30 3.89
C GLU A 346 -12.12 -0.83 4.23
N ILE A 347 -11.86 -1.60 5.29
CA ILE A 347 -12.72 -2.71 5.73
C ILE A 347 -13.17 -2.58 7.19
N ASN A 348 -13.01 -1.41 7.81
CA ASN A 348 -13.30 -1.24 9.24
C ASN A 348 -14.78 -1.51 9.57
N SER A 349 -15.71 -1.21 8.66
CA SER A 349 -17.12 -1.59 8.79
C SER A 349 -17.32 -3.11 8.87
N GLU A 350 -16.63 -3.86 8.03
CA GLU A 350 -16.65 -5.31 7.96
C GLU A 350 -16.03 -5.93 9.21
N LEU A 351 -14.95 -5.36 9.73
CA LEU A 351 -14.33 -5.81 10.98
C LEU A 351 -15.28 -5.64 12.16
N ASN A 352 -15.94 -4.47 12.26
CA ASN A 352 -16.91 -4.21 13.33
C ASN A 352 -18.13 -5.14 13.23
N LEU A 353 -18.64 -5.36 12.02
CA LEU A 353 -19.73 -6.31 11.80
C LEU A 353 -19.33 -7.74 12.21
N SER A 354 -18.08 -8.15 11.95
CA SER A 354 -17.59 -9.47 12.38
C SER A 354 -17.59 -9.63 13.90
N LEU A 355 -17.21 -8.58 14.63
CA LEU A 355 -17.23 -8.56 16.10
C LEU A 355 -18.67 -8.63 16.64
N GLU A 356 -19.59 -7.89 16.03
CA GLU A 356 -21.01 -7.93 16.38
C GLU A 356 -21.61 -9.33 16.16
N LEU A 357 -21.37 -9.93 14.99
CA LEU A 357 -21.84 -11.28 14.67
C LEU A 357 -21.27 -12.34 15.63
N ARG A 358 -20.01 -12.20 16.04
CA ARG A 358 -19.40 -13.06 17.07
C ARG A 358 -20.12 -12.92 18.41
N LEU A 359 -20.39 -11.70 18.87
CA LEU A 359 -21.11 -11.47 20.12
C LEU A 359 -22.52 -12.08 20.09
N ASN A 360 -23.22 -11.97 18.96
CA ASN A 360 -24.53 -12.59 18.79
C ASN A 360 -24.47 -14.13 18.92
N ILE A 361 -23.43 -14.77 18.37
CA ILE A 361 -23.18 -16.21 18.53
C ILE A 361 -22.90 -16.55 20.00
N LYS A 362 -22.03 -15.79 20.67
CA LYS A 362 -21.70 -15.99 22.09
C LYS A 362 -22.94 -15.92 22.97
N THR A 363 -23.77 -14.89 22.76
CA THR A 363 -25.03 -14.69 23.50
C THR A 363 -25.97 -15.86 23.27
N ALA A 364 -26.21 -16.27 22.02
CA ALA A 364 -27.08 -17.39 21.70
C ALA A 364 -26.62 -18.72 22.33
N LEU A 365 -25.31 -18.98 22.38
CA LEU A 365 -24.75 -20.16 23.05
C LEU A 365 -24.88 -20.09 24.57
N SER A 366 -24.67 -18.91 25.15
CA SER A 366 -24.78 -18.68 26.60
C SER A 366 -26.23 -18.85 27.08
N GLU A 367 -27.18 -18.28 26.36
CA GLU A 367 -28.62 -18.41 26.63
C GLU A 367 -29.07 -19.88 26.52
N LEU A 368 -28.60 -20.60 25.49
CA LEU A 368 -28.88 -22.02 25.34
C LEU A 368 -28.31 -22.82 26.52
N ASN A 369 -27.06 -22.55 26.92
CA ASN A 369 -26.42 -23.22 28.03
C ASN A 369 -27.21 -23.02 29.33
N GLN A 370 -27.57 -21.78 29.67
CA GLN A 370 -28.37 -21.48 30.87
C GLN A 370 -29.75 -22.13 30.82
N THR A 371 -30.42 -22.09 29.67
CA THR A 371 -31.76 -22.66 29.50
C THR A 371 -31.75 -24.17 29.67
N LEU A 372 -30.79 -24.86 29.05
CA LEU A 372 -30.67 -26.32 29.17
C LEU A 372 -30.26 -26.73 30.59
N ASP A 373 -29.31 -26.02 31.23
CA ASP A 373 -28.89 -26.30 32.61
C ASP A 373 -30.10 -26.23 33.55
N PHE A 374 -30.86 -25.13 33.48
CA PHE A 374 -32.07 -24.93 34.29
C PHE A 374 -33.14 -26.01 34.05
N LYS A 375 -33.48 -26.29 32.79
CA LYS A 375 -34.55 -27.26 32.46
C LYS A 375 -34.14 -28.69 32.85
N LEU A 376 -32.88 -29.06 32.67
CA LEU A 376 -32.37 -30.39 33.00
C LEU A 376 -32.29 -30.63 34.52
N GLU A 377 -31.86 -29.63 35.29
CA GLU A 377 -31.83 -29.69 36.76
C GLU A 377 -33.24 -29.78 37.36
N LYS A 378 -34.20 -29.01 36.84
CA LYS A 378 -35.58 -28.99 37.32
C LYS A 378 -36.44 -30.15 36.80
N ASN A 379 -35.87 -31.06 36.00
CA ASN A 379 -36.60 -32.15 35.33
C ASN A 379 -37.80 -31.65 34.50
N ILE A 380 -37.72 -30.43 33.96
CA ILE A 380 -38.76 -29.85 33.09
C ILE A 380 -38.56 -30.42 31.67
N SER A 381 -39.65 -30.55 30.91
CA SER A 381 -39.62 -30.92 29.49
C SER A 381 -38.65 -30.01 28.72
N THR A 382 -37.52 -30.57 28.28
CA THR A 382 -36.57 -29.89 27.38
C THR A 382 -37.15 -29.89 25.97
N SER A 383 -37.26 -28.71 25.34
CA SER A 383 -37.80 -28.60 23.97
C SER A 383 -36.67 -28.56 22.96
N GLU A 384 -36.88 -29.22 21.82
CA GLU A 384 -35.98 -29.14 20.66
C GLU A 384 -35.92 -27.70 20.10
N GLY A 385 -36.95 -26.89 20.38
CA GLY A 385 -37.07 -25.51 19.92
C GLY A 385 -35.93 -24.59 20.37
N ASP A 386 -35.44 -24.73 21.60
CA ASP A 386 -34.36 -23.88 22.11
C ASP A 386 -33.05 -24.13 21.33
N VAL A 387 -32.73 -25.40 21.09
CA VAL A 387 -31.55 -25.81 20.31
C VAL A 387 -31.69 -25.38 18.85
N GLN A 388 -32.88 -25.55 18.28
CA GLN A 388 -33.18 -25.16 16.90
C GLN A 388 -33.05 -23.64 16.69
N SER A 389 -33.55 -22.82 17.61
CA SER A 389 -33.38 -21.37 17.55
C SER A 389 -31.91 -20.96 17.62
N CYS A 390 -31.10 -21.59 18.48
CA CYS A 390 -29.67 -21.36 18.54
C CYS A 390 -28.97 -21.74 17.22
N LEU A 391 -29.31 -22.89 16.63
CA LEU A 391 -28.80 -23.35 15.34
C LEU A 391 -29.12 -22.39 14.19
N ILE A 392 -30.35 -21.85 14.15
CA ILE A 392 -30.77 -20.85 13.16
C ILE A 392 -29.94 -19.58 13.29
N ASN A 393 -29.78 -19.06 14.52
CA ASN A 393 -28.99 -17.86 14.79
C ASN A 393 -27.53 -18.01 14.39
N ILE A 394 -26.89 -19.14 14.76
CA ILE A 394 -25.51 -19.43 14.39
C ILE A 394 -25.37 -19.57 12.88
N THR A 395 -26.31 -20.22 12.21
CA THR A 395 -26.29 -20.38 10.75
C THR A 395 -26.43 -19.03 10.04
N ALA A 396 -27.34 -18.16 10.50
CA ALA A 396 -27.49 -16.82 9.96
C ALA A 396 -26.23 -15.97 10.16
N CYS A 397 -25.62 -16.02 11.35
CA CYS A 397 -24.38 -15.30 11.63
C CYS A 397 -23.20 -15.82 10.81
N LYS A 398 -23.09 -17.15 10.65
CA LYS A 398 -22.06 -17.79 9.82
C LYS A 398 -22.14 -17.30 8.37
N ASN A 399 -23.33 -17.28 7.78
CA ASN A 399 -23.51 -16.82 6.39
C ASN A 399 -23.08 -15.36 6.21
N LYS A 400 -23.44 -14.48 7.15
CA LYS A 400 -23.01 -13.08 7.15
C LYS A 400 -21.49 -12.93 7.34
N LEU A 401 -20.88 -13.75 8.20
CA LEU A 401 -19.41 -13.78 8.35
C LEU A 401 -18.72 -14.20 7.05
N GLU A 402 -19.31 -15.10 6.27
CA GLU A 402 -18.78 -15.51 4.97
C GLU A 402 -18.89 -14.38 3.93
N GLU A 403 -19.98 -13.61 3.94
CA GLU A 403 -20.10 -12.38 3.13
C GLU A 403 -19.02 -11.36 3.49
N VAL A 404 -18.77 -11.16 4.80
CA VAL A 404 -17.67 -10.30 5.28
C VAL A 404 -16.33 -10.83 4.80
N ARG A 405 -16.06 -12.12 4.95
CA ARG A 405 -14.82 -12.76 4.47
C ARG A 405 -14.62 -12.53 2.96
N ASN A 406 -15.67 -12.66 2.16
CA ASN A 406 -15.62 -12.41 0.72
C ASN A 406 -15.26 -10.95 0.38
N LYS A 407 -15.77 -9.97 1.14
CA LYS A 407 -15.37 -8.56 1.00
C LYS A 407 -13.90 -8.33 1.35
N VAL A 408 -13.41 -8.96 2.43
CA VAL A 408 -11.98 -8.91 2.80
C VAL A 408 -11.11 -9.51 1.69
N ILE A 409 -11.51 -10.64 1.09
CA ILE A 409 -10.81 -11.26 -0.05
C ILE A 409 -10.80 -10.32 -1.26
N SER A 410 -11.91 -9.64 -1.56
CA SER A 410 -11.96 -8.68 -2.66
C SER A 410 -10.99 -7.53 -2.44
N CYS A 411 -10.98 -6.95 -1.23
CA CYS A 411 -10.04 -5.88 -0.87
C CYS A 411 -8.58 -6.37 -0.91
N LEU A 412 -8.30 -7.59 -0.44
CA LEU A 412 -6.97 -8.19 -0.52
C LEU A 412 -6.48 -8.26 -1.98
N LYS A 413 -7.31 -8.75 -2.90
CA LYS A 413 -6.95 -8.82 -4.33
C LYS A 413 -6.67 -7.45 -4.94
N GLU A 414 -7.49 -6.45 -4.60
CA GLU A 414 -7.26 -5.07 -5.04
C GLU A 414 -5.91 -4.54 -4.56
N LYS A 415 -5.56 -4.76 -3.28
CA LYS A 415 -4.29 -4.31 -2.72
C LYS A 415 -3.08 -5.12 -3.20
N GLU A 416 -3.24 -6.40 -3.50
CA GLU A 416 -2.21 -7.21 -4.17
C GLU A 416 -1.93 -6.69 -5.59
N GLU A 417 -2.96 -6.33 -6.35
CA GLU A 417 -2.81 -5.76 -7.69
C GLU A 417 -2.20 -4.34 -7.65
N GLU A 418 -2.60 -3.50 -6.68
CA GLU A 418 -1.95 -2.21 -6.44
C GLU A 418 -0.46 -2.37 -6.13
N LEU A 419 -0.10 -3.30 -5.24
CA LEU A 419 1.29 -3.59 -4.89
C LEU A 419 2.09 -4.07 -6.11
N LYS A 420 1.51 -4.96 -6.92
CA LYS A 420 2.13 -5.49 -8.14
C LYS A 420 2.39 -4.37 -9.15
N LYS A 421 1.39 -3.56 -9.46
CA LYS A 421 1.54 -2.39 -10.36
C LYS A 421 2.57 -1.40 -9.85
N ALA A 422 2.61 -1.17 -8.54
CA ALA A 422 3.62 -0.33 -7.92
C ALA A 422 5.04 -0.90 -8.13
N GLN A 423 5.23 -2.21 -7.93
CA GLN A 423 6.51 -2.88 -8.15
C GLN A 423 6.95 -2.87 -9.62
N GLU A 424 6.03 -3.13 -10.55
CA GLU A 424 6.29 -3.07 -12.00
C GLU A 424 6.73 -1.66 -12.42
N LEU A 425 6.01 -0.63 -11.98
CA LEU A 425 6.39 0.76 -12.24
C LEU A 425 7.78 1.10 -11.70
N CYS A 426 8.12 0.63 -10.50
CA CYS A 426 9.45 0.86 -9.92
C CYS A 426 10.55 0.19 -10.75
N HIS A 427 10.29 -1.02 -11.24
CA HIS A 427 11.22 -1.75 -12.10
C HIS A 427 11.42 -1.04 -13.44
N GLU A 428 10.34 -0.57 -14.06
CA GLU A 428 10.41 0.21 -15.31
C GLU A 428 11.22 1.50 -15.15
N ILE A 429 11.04 2.22 -14.03
CA ILE A 429 11.78 3.45 -13.76
C ILE A 429 13.25 3.13 -13.48
N TYR A 430 13.53 2.07 -12.72
CA TYR A 430 14.91 1.65 -12.45
C TYR A 430 15.67 1.34 -13.74
N ALA A 431 15.04 0.59 -14.66
CA ALA A 431 15.63 0.21 -15.93
C ALA A 431 15.95 1.41 -16.85
N LYS A 432 15.25 2.54 -16.66
CA LYS A 432 15.45 3.80 -17.42
C LYS A 432 16.24 4.84 -16.65
N TRP A 433 16.58 4.57 -15.38
CA TRP A 433 17.26 5.54 -14.53
C TRP A 433 18.68 5.78 -14.99
N ARG A 434 19.16 7.02 -14.87
CA ARG A 434 20.50 7.42 -15.28
C ARG A 434 21.12 8.43 -14.33
N SER A 435 22.45 8.55 -14.40
CA SER A 435 23.18 9.68 -13.80
C SER A 435 22.62 10.99 -14.35
N PRO A 436 22.42 12.04 -13.53
CA PRO A 436 22.06 13.38 -14.02
C PRO A 436 23.19 14.09 -14.78
N LEU A 437 24.44 13.64 -14.64
CA LEU A 437 25.59 14.16 -15.38
C LEU A 437 25.87 13.30 -16.61
N LEU A 438 25.92 13.94 -17.78
CA LEU A 438 26.58 13.45 -18.98
C LEU A 438 28.02 14.01 -19.03
N PRO A 439 29.05 13.24 -18.62
CA PRO A 439 30.44 13.67 -18.71
C PRO A 439 30.95 13.54 -20.15
N PHE A 440 31.42 14.63 -20.74
CA PHE A 440 31.97 14.62 -22.10
C PHE A 440 33.28 13.82 -22.19
N ASP A 441 33.97 13.63 -21.06
CA ASP A 441 35.15 12.77 -20.93
C ASP A 441 34.85 11.28 -21.21
N SER A 442 33.59 10.86 -21.06
CA SER A 442 33.16 9.48 -21.32
C SER A 442 32.56 9.29 -22.71
N CYS A 443 32.71 10.30 -23.56
CA CYS A 443 32.14 10.34 -24.90
C CYS A 443 33.23 10.48 -25.97
N THR A 444 32.91 10.06 -27.18
CA THR A 444 33.72 10.29 -28.39
C THR A 444 33.10 11.40 -29.21
N TRP A 445 33.94 12.31 -29.71
CA TRP A 445 33.51 13.46 -30.48
C TRP A 445 34.10 13.45 -31.88
N ARG A 446 33.25 13.60 -32.88
CA ARG A 446 33.65 13.69 -34.28
C ARG A 446 33.75 15.15 -34.69
N LEU A 447 34.92 15.54 -35.20
CA LEU A 447 35.13 16.85 -35.80
C LEU A 447 34.72 16.80 -37.27
N VAL A 448 33.79 17.67 -37.68
CA VAL A 448 33.28 17.75 -39.05
C VAL A 448 33.33 19.19 -39.57
N GLY A 449 33.31 19.32 -40.89
CA GLY A 449 33.01 20.59 -41.54
C GLY A 449 34.07 21.68 -41.38
N ILE A 450 35.37 21.33 -41.27
CA ILE A 450 36.46 22.30 -41.37
C ILE A 450 36.41 22.91 -42.78
N LYS A 451 35.87 24.12 -42.89
CA LYS A 451 35.61 24.79 -44.17
C LYS A 451 35.97 26.27 -44.07
N GLU A 452 36.46 26.80 -45.17
CA GLU A 452 36.66 28.24 -45.34
C GLU A 452 35.31 28.96 -45.40
N ILE A 453 35.22 30.10 -44.73
CA ILE A 453 34.12 31.06 -44.88
C ILE A 453 34.57 32.07 -45.93
N LYS A 454 33.87 32.15 -47.06
CA LYS A 454 34.26 32.98 -48.20
C LYS A 454 33.29 34.13 -48.45
N ALA A 455 33.84 35.30 -48.75
CA ALA A 455 33.13 36.44 -49.32
C ALA A 455 33.64 36.65 -50.75
N GLY A 456 32.93 36.13 -51.75
CA GLY A 456 33.45 35.98 -53.11
C GLY A 456 34.64 35.02 -53.12
N ASP A 457 35.76 35.45 -53.73
CA ASP A 457 37.01 34.66 -53.77
C ASP A 457 37.90 34.81 -52.52
N LYS A 458 37.54 35.72 -51.60
CA LYS A 458 38.33 36.02 -50.39
C LYS A 458 37.89 35.09 -49.24
N THR A 459 38.82 34.34 -48.65
CA THR A 459 38.55 33.65 -47.37
C THR A 459 38.63 34.66 -46.22
N ILE A 460 37.53 34.75 -45.47
CA ILE A 460 37.34 35.70 -44.36
C ILE A 460 37.23 35.01 -43.00
N GLY A 461 37.33 33.68 -42.96
CA GLY A 461 37.25 32.91 -41.73
C GLY A 461 37.24 31.40 -41.96
N VAL A 462 37.09 30.66 -40.87
CA VAL A 462 37.03 29.19 -40.82
C VAL A 462 35.88 28.77 -39.92
N THR A 463 35.12 27.78 -40.36
CA THR A 463 34.08 27.11 -39.56
C THR A 463 34.43 25.65 -39.36
N PHE A 464 34.03 25.08 -38.23
CA PHE A 464 34.13 23.65 -37.93
C PHE A 464 33.15 23.27 -36.82
N THR A 465 32.77 22.00 -36.72
CA THR A 465 31.77 21.54 -35.75
C THR A 465 32.23 20.28 -35.05
N TYR A 466 32.12 20.25 -33.72
CA TYR A 466 32.15 19.00 -32.97
C TYR A 466 30.75 18.42 -32.86
N VAL A 467 30.62 17.15 -33.20
CA VAL A 467 29.39 16.36 -33.03
C VAL A 467 29.68 15.28 -32.00
N LEU A 468 28.82 15.16 -31.00
CA LEU A 468 28.87 14.05 -30.05
C LEU A 468 28.56 12.76 -30.80
N ASP A 469 29.57 11.91 -31.04
CA ASP A 469 29.49 10.78 -31.97
C ASP A 469 29.11 9.47 -31.26
N ARG A 470 29.77 9.18 -30.13
CA ARG A 470 29.51 7.97 -29.36
C ARG A 470 29.46 8.25 -27.87
N VAL A 471 28.46 7.68 -27.19
CA VAL A 471 28.32 7.74 -25.73
C VAL A 471 28.43 6.32 -25.16
N ASN A 472 29.40 6.10 -24.28
CA ASN A 472 29.61 4.79 -23.66
C ASN A 472 28.61 4.48 -22.54
N ILE A 473 27.76 5.45 -22.16
CA ILE A 473 26.72 5.33 -21.14
C ILE A 473 25.40 5.02 -21.85
N PRO A 474 24.85 3.79 -21.75
CA PRO A 474 23.70 3.34 -22.56
C PRO A 474 22.48 4.27 -22.50
N GLU A 475 22.19 4.83 -21.33
CA GLU A 475 21.03 5.68 -21.07
C GLU A 475 21.14 7.08 -21.69
N TYR A 476 22.33 7.44 -22.19
CA TYR A 476 22.59 8.68 -22.92
C TYR A 476 22.78 8.49 -24.42
N LYS A 477 22.54 7.28 -24.97
CA LYS A 477 22.66 7.04 -26.42
C LYS A 477 21.84 8.00 -27.28
N PHE A 478 20.69 8.48 -26.78
CA PHE A 478 19.91 9.48 -27.52
C PHE A 478 20.66 10.81 -27.75
N ALA A 479 21.73 11.10 -26.99
CA ALA A 479 22.51 12.32 -27.14
C ALA A 479 23.48 12.25 -28.35
N GLU A 480 23.76 11.05 -28.87
CA GLU A 480 24.56 10.86 -30.09
C GLU A 480 23.93 11.64 -31.26
N ASP A 481 24.78 12.35 -32.00
CA ASP A 481 24.46 13.30 -33.09
C ASP A 481 23.55 14.50 -32.71
N ASN A 482 23.10 14.57 -31.45
CA ASN A 482 22.15 15.57 -30.98
C ASN A 482 22.79 16.68 -30.15
N ILE A 483 24.08 16.56 -29.79
CA ILE A 483 24.85 17.62 -29.12
C ILE A 483 25.97 18.09 -30.04
N LEU A 484 25.96 19.37 -30.37
CA LEU A 484 26.90 19.98 -31.30
C LEU A 484 27.56 21.22 -30.71
N ILE A 485 28.83 21.42 -31.07
CA ILE A 485 29.58 22.64 -30.79
C ILE A 485 30.10 23.19 -32.12
N ARG A 486 29.37 24.15 -32.68
CA ARG A 486 29.70 24.78 -33.97
C ARG A 486 30.55 26.01 -33.73
N CYS A 487 31.72 26.06 -34.35
CA CYS A 487 32.75 27.05 -34.07
C CYS A 487 33.08 27.86 -35.32
N ARG A 488 33.32 29.16 -35.16
CA ARG A 488 33.71 30.08 -36.25
C ARG A 488 34.77 31.07 -35.78
N VAL A 489 35.80 31.25 -36.58
CA VAL A 489 36.83 32.28 -36.42
C VAL A 489 36.87 33.12 -37.68
N TYR A 490 36.94 34.44 -37.54
CA TYR A 490 37.03 35.38 -38.66
C TYR A 490 38.37 36.12 -38.66
N THR A 491 38.86 36.50 -39.84
CA THR A 491 40.04 37.38 -39.99
C THR A 491 39.66 38.86 -40.06
N VAL A 492 38.37 39.16 -40.02
CA VAL A 492 37.79 40.50 -40.00
C VAL A 492 36.61 40.52 -39.03
N THR A 493 36.30 41.70 -38.50
CA THR A 493 35.08 41.86 -37.69
C THR A 493 33.84 41.72 -38.57
N VAL A 494 32.86 40.92 -38.15
CA VAL A 494 31.62 40.63 -38.90
C VAL A 494 30.38 40.84 -38.04
N GLU A 495 29.25 41.05 -38.70
CA GLU A 495 27.92 40.99 -38.10
C GLU A 495 27.31 39.62 -38.42
N GLU A 496 27.19 38.74 -37.43
CA GLU A 496 26.45 37.49 -37.58
C GLU A 496 24.96 37.72 -37.38
N GLN A 497 24.15 37.27 -38.34
CA GLN A 497 22.69 37.20 -38.22
C GLN A 497 22.28 35.76 -37.96
N VAL A 498 21.73 35.51 -36.76
CA VAL A 498 21.32 34.18 -36.31
C VAL A 498 19.89 34.25 -35.79
N GLY A 499 18.93 33.70 -36.53
CA GLY A 499 17.54 33.59 -36.07
C GLY A 499 16.86 34.91 -35.70
N GLY A 500 17.22 36.02 -36.39
CA GLY A 500 16.67 37.36 -36.14
C GLY A 500 17.43 38.20 -35.10
N LEU A 501 18.54 37.71 -34.56
CA LEU A 501 19.46 38.46 -33.69
C LEU A 501 20.74 38.80 -34.45
N ASN A 502 21.28 40.01 -34.22
CA ASN A 502 22.50 40.51 -34.84
C ASN A 502 23.63 40.56 -33.79
N TYR A 503 24.78 40.01 -34.14
CA TYR A 503 25.94 39.93 -33.26
C TYR A 503 27.20 40.44 -33.93
N THR A 504 27.89 41.37 -33.29
CA THR A 504 29.24 41.74 -33.69
C THR A 504 30.24 40.71 -33.17
N VAL A 505 30.89 40.00 -34.08
CA VAL A 505 31.98 39.06 -33.79
C VAL A 505 33.28 39.69 -34.25
N SER A 506 34.20 39.92 -33.31
CA SER A 506 35.50 40.52 -33.63
C SER A 506 36.44 39.50 -34.28
N ARG A 507 37.46 39.98 -35.01
CA ARG A 507 38.53 39.13 -35.56
C ARG A 507 39.42 38.43 -34.52
N ALA A 508 39.28 38.80 -33.24
CA ALA A 508 40.01 38.23 -32.11
C ALA A 508 39.14 37.28 -31.26
N GLU A 509 38.09 36.74 -31.86
CA GLU A 509 37.06 35.95 -31.19
C GLU A 509 36.77 34.64 -31.93
N LEU A 510 36.73 33.54 -31.17
CA LEU A 510 36.14 32.28 -31.58
C LEU A 510 34.69 32.27 -31.12
N LYS A 511 33.76 32.37 -32.08
CA LYS A 511 32.33 32.22 -31.84
C LYS A 511 31.96 30.74 -31.72
N ILE A 512 31.14 30.38 -30.73
CA ILE A 512 30.76 29.01 -30.42
C ILE A 512 29.23 28.94 -30.30
N ASP A 513 28.58 28.07 -31.08
CA ASP A 513 27.17 27.72 -30.85
C ASP A 513 27.12 26.35 -30.20
N PHE A 514 26.60 26.31 -28.98
CA PHE A 514 26.29 25.10 -28.27
C PHE A 514 24.83 24.71 -28.54
N ILE A 515 24.65 23.54 -29.16
CA ILE A 515 23.36 23.09 -29.67
C ILE A 515 22.99 21.76 -29.01
N ILE A 516 21.78 21.67 -28.47
CA ILE A 516 21.19 20.44 -27.96
C ILE A 516 19.88 20.17 -28.70
N ARG A 517 19.75 18.97 -29.24
CA ARG A 517 18.54 18.46 -29.90
C ARG A 517 18.03 17.23 -29.14
N LYS A 518 16.74 16.91 -29.28
CA LYS A 518 16.13 15.65 -28.81
C LYS A 518 16.56 15.20 -27.41
N TRP A 519 16.66 16.15 -26.46
CA TRP A 519 17.01 15.80 -25.09
C TRP A 519 15.85 15.05 -24.43
N ILE A 520 16.07 13.82 -23.99
CA ILE A 520 15.13 13.05 -23.17
C ILE A 520 15.37 13.43 -21.71
N TRP A 521 14.33 13.85 -20.99
CA TRP A 521 14.44 14.33 -19.61
C TRP A 521 14.27 13.19 -18.60
N LEU A 522 15.10 13.16 -17.55
CA LEU A 522 15.00 12.21 -16.45
C LEU A 522 13.76 12.48 -15.60
N SER A 523 13.38 13.75 -15.45
CA SER A 523 12.18 14.20 -14.73
C SER A 523 10.90 13.53 -15.22
N GLU A 524 10.78 13.22 -16.52
CA GLU A 524 9.60 12.61 -17.13
C GLU A 524 9.29 11.24 -16.52
N LEU A 525 10.31 10.50 -16.05
CA LEU A 525 10.13 9.22 -15.34
C LEU A 525 9.39 9.37 -14.00
N LEU A 526 9.40 10.56 -13.42
CA LEU A 526 8.78 10.87 -12.13
C LEU A 526 7.41 11.52 -12.27
N THR A 527 6.89 11.64 -13.50
CA THR A 527 5.56 12.19 -13.78
C THR A 527 4.50 11.08 -13.90
N GLY A 528 3.23 11.46 -14.10
CA GLY A 528 2.16 10.52 -14.42
C GLY A 528 1.83 9.53 -13.29
N ASN A 529 2.03 8.23 -13.52
CA ASN A 529 1.70 7.20 -12.54
C ASN A 529 2.64 7.26 -11.32
N PHE A 530 3.91 7.64 -11.51
CA PHE A 530 4.84 7.78 -10.40
C PHE A 530 4.39 8.89 -9.44
N SER A 531 4.09 10.07 -9.98
CA SER A 531 3.64 11.20 -9.17
C SER A 531 2.36 10.89 -8.39
N LYS A 532 1.42 10.17 -9.00
CA LYS A 532 0.17 9.74 -8.35
C LYS A 532 0.42 8.75 -7.21
N LEU A 533 1.29 7.77 -7.43
CA LEU A 533 1.54 6.68 -6.48
C LEU A 533 2.41 7.12 -5.29
N PHE A 534 3.42 7.96 -5.55
CA PHE A 534 4.41 8.35 -4.55
C PHE A 534 4.26 9.79 -4.03
N ASN A 535 3.24 10.53 -4.50
CA ASN A 535 2.98 11.91 -4.12
C ASN A 535 4.20 12.84 -4.26
N ALA A 536 4.93 12.66 -5.37
CA ALA A 536 6.07 13.48 -5.75
C ALA A 536 5.74 14.24 -7.03
N THR A 537 5.86 15.56 -7.01
CA THR A 537 5.62 16.39 -8.21
C THR A 537 6.87 17.18 -8.57
N ILE A 538 7.07 17.40 -9.87
CA ILE A 538 8.15 18.24 -10.39
C ILE A 538 7.54 19.54 -10.87
N SER A 539 8.20 20.63 -10.51
CA SER A 539 7.88 21.98 -10.95
C SER A 539 8.68 22.29 -12.20
N PRO A 540 8.05 22.46 -13.39
CA PRO A 540 8.76 22.72 -14.63
C PRO A 540 9.61 23.99 -14.60
N GLU A 541 9.21 25.00 -13.80
CA GLU A 541 9.99 26.23 -13.64
C GLU A 541 11.34 26.05 -12.93
N ASN A 542 11.57 24.89 -12.30
CA ASN A 542 12.80 24.57 -11.59
C ASN A 542 13.58 23.42 -12.22
N GLU A 543 13.25 23.05 -13.46
CA GLU A 543 13.91 22.02 -14.25
C GLU A 543 14.78 22.64 -15.35
N GLY A 544 15.95 22.03 -15.60
CA GLY A 544 16.85 22.54 -16.62
C GLY A 544 18.12 21.74 -16.83
N LEU A 545 18.95 22.26 -17.74
CA LEU A 545 20.29 21.74 -18.05
C LEU A 545 21.34 22.77 -17.68
N ALA A 546 22.46 22.34 -17.12
CA ALA A 546 23.62 23.18 -16.88
C ALA A 546 24.81 22.67 -17.69
N LEU A 547 25.21 23.43 -18.71
CA LEU A 547 26.48 23.17 -19.43
C LEU A 547 27.63 23.57 -18.51
N TRP A 548 28.43 22.58 -18.13
CA TRP A 548 29.62 22.77 -17.32
C TRP A 548 30.84 23.00 -18.22
N ILE A 549 31.44 24.19 -18.10
CA ILE A 549 32.76 24.49 -18.66
C ILE A 549 33.76 24.81 -17.56
N THR A 550 35.03 24.57 -17.84
CA THR A 550 36.13 25.03 -16.99
C THR A 550 37.09 25.84 -17.84
N ALA A 551 37.42 27.04 -17.39
CA ALA A 551 38.32 27.91 -18.11
C ALA A 551 39.47 28.39 -17.21
N ALA A 552 40.62 28.65 -17.79
CA ALA A 552 41.80 29.14 -17.07
C ALA A 552 42.69 29.99 -17.97
N SER A 553 43.53 30.79 -17.32
CA SER A 553 44.68 31.45 -17.93
C SER A 553 45.95 30.83 -17.37
N ILE A 554 46.96 30.60 -18.21
CA ILE A 554 48.19 29.89 -17.87
C ILE A 554 49.38 30.75 -18.27
N ASN A 555 50.33 30.90 -17.34
CA ASN A 555 51.60 31.54 -17.60
C ASN A 555 52.52 30.56 -18.35
N TYR A 556 52.51 30.65 -19.67
CA TYR A 556 53.26 29.73 -20.52
C TYR A 556 54.77 29.99 -20.45
N THR A 557 55.22 31.21 -20.15
CA THR A 557 56.64 31.49 -19.92
C THR A 557 57.22 30.64 -18.79
N ILE A 558 56.45 30.41 -17.72
CA ILE A 558 56.85 29.49 -16.63
C ILE A 558 56.80 28.03 -17.10
N ALA A 559 55.75 27.65 -17.84
CA ALA A 559 55.58 26.28 -18.32
C ALA A 559 56.68 25.87 -19.34
N ALA A 560 57.03 26.77 -20.26
CA ALA A 560 58.08 26.58 -21.26
C ALA A 560 59.46 26.42 -20.62
N LYS A 561 59.77 27.18 -19.55
CA LYS A 561 61.00 26.99 -18.75
C LYS A 561 61.08 25.61 -18.09
N ARG A 562 59.94 24.94 -17.88
CA ARG A 562 59.85 23.56 -17.37
C ARG A 562 59.82 22.51 -18.49
N GLY A 563 59.98 22.92 -19.76
CA GLY A 563 59.97 22.01 -20.91
C GLY A 563 58.59 21.51 -21.33
N LEU A 564 57.50 22.13 -20.85
CA LEU A 564 56.14 21.76 -21.24
C LEU A 564 55.77 22.36 -22.60
N SER A 565 55.10 21.58 -23.45
CA SER A 565 54.44 22.12 -24.64
C SER A 565 53.21 22.96 -24.26
N ILE A 566 52.69 23.78 -25.20
CA ILE A 566 51.43 24.53 -25.00
C ILE A 566 50.28 23.58 -24.62
N VAL A 567 50.20 22.41 -25.26
CA VAL A 567 49.17 21.40 -24.97
C VAL A 567 49.32 20.89 -23.54
N ASP A 568 50.52 20.48 -23.14
CA ASP A 568 50.76 19.91 -21.80
C ASP A 568 50.51 20.96 -20.71
N ALA A 569 50.90 22.21 -20.95
CA ALA A 569 50.63 23.35 -20.10
C ALA A 569 49.14 23.68 -19.99
N ALA A 570 48.37 23.50 -21.07
CA ALA A 570 46.92 23.71 -21.09
C ALA A 570 46.11 22.59 -20.40
N LEU A 571 46.62 21.36 -20.44
CA LEU A 571 45.93 20.19 -19.90
C LEU A 571 46.33 19.84 -18.46
N THR A 572 47.46 20.37 -17.98
CA THR A 572 47.90 20.16 -16.59
C THR A 572 46.98 20.85 -15.58
N LYS A 573 46.76 20.20 -14.43
CA LYS A 573 45.97 20.73 -13.31
C LYS A 573 46.83 21.45 -12.27
N GLN A 574 48.07 21.80 -12.62
CA GLN A 574 49.00 22.47 -11.72
C GLN A 574 48.58 23.93 -11.48
N SER A 575 48.06 24.22 -10.29
CA SER A 575 47.61 25.56 -9.89
C SER A 575 48.73 26.62 -9.94
N ASN A 576 50.00 26.21 -9.79
CA ASN A 576 51.15 27.11 -9.85
C ASN A 576 51.48 27.63 -11.27
N LEU A 577 50.83 27.11 -12.31
CA LEU A 577 50.95 27.61 -13.68
C LEU A 577 49.83 28.59 -14.04
N VAL A 578 48.79 28.72 -13.21
CA VAL A 578 47.65 29.58 -13.48
C VAL A 578 48.08 31.05 -13.36
N ALA A 579 47.77 31.86 -14.38
CA ALA A 579 48.10 33.29 -14.40
C ALA A 579 47.04 34.17 -13.69
N SER A 580 45.79 33.73 -13.65
CA SER A 580 44.67 34.45 -13.04
C SER A 580 44.41 34.05 -11.59
N SER A 581 44.19 35.05 -10.74
CA SER A 581 43.70 34.89 -9.37
C SER A 581 42.22 35.23 -9.21
N SER A 582 41.67 35.92 -10.21
CA SER A 582 40.32 36.47 -10.22
C SER A 582 39.77 36.52 -11.64
N VAL A 583 38.48 36.76 -11.76
CA VAL A 583 37.83 37.14 -13.01
C VAL A 583 37.09 38.45 -12.83
N VAL A 584 36.95 39.24 -13.90
CA VAL A 584 36.15 40.47 -13.93
C VAL A 584 34.97 40.22 -14.85
N VAL A 585 33.77 40.28 -14.28
CA VAL A 585 32.51 40.07 -14.97
C VAL A 585 31.92 41.43 -15.30
N SER A 586 31.73 41.72 -16.57
CA SER A 586 31.28 43.02 -17.08
C SER A 586 29.98 42.88 -17.85
N GLU A 587 29.04 43.77 -17.56
CA GLU A 587 27.69 43.84 -18.14
C GLU A 587 27.18 45.28 -18.16
N LYS A 588 26.59 45.78 -19.26
CA LYS A 588 25.93 47.11 -19.36
C LYS A 588 26.52 48.25 -18.49
N GLY A 589 27.85 48.44 -18.50
CA GLY A 589 28.55 49.50 -17.77
C GLY A 589 28.87 49.20 -16.29
N ALA A 590 28.47 48.06 -15.75
CA ALA A 590 28.87 47.54 -14.45
C ALA A 590 29.98 46.48 -14.60
N SER A 591 30.87 46.39 -13.61
CA SER A 591 31.86 45.33 -13.54
C SER A 591 32.03 44.83 -12.11
N THR A 592 32.13 43.51 -11.94
CA THR A 592 32.31 42.84 -10.64
C THR A 592 33.54 41.94 -10.69
N LYS A 593 34.46 42.10 -9.73
CA LYS A 593 35.64 41.24 -9.60
C LYS A 593 35.34 40.07 -8.66
N LEU A 594 35.57 38.84 -9.13
CA LEU A 594 35.34 37.60 -8.39
C LEU A 594 36.67 36.87 -8.17
N SER A 595 36.92 36.42 -6.94
CA SER A 595 38.11 35.60 -6.64
C SER A 595 37.92 34.17 -7.16
N VAL A 596 38.95 33.62 -7.79
CA VAL A 596 39.00 32.20 -8.21
C VAL A 596 40.13 31.41 -7.54
N LYS A 597 40.94 32.02 -6.65
CA LYS A 597 42.08 31.37 -5.97
C LYS A 597 41.66 30.23 -5.04
N GLY A 598 40.49 30.34 -4.40
CA GLY A 598 39.99 29.34 -3.45
C GLY A 598 39.44 28.09 -4.13
N TRP A 599 39.24 27.04 -3.35
CA TRP A 599 38.39 25.92 -3.72
C TRP A 599 37.07 26.08 -2.99
N ASP A 600 36.02 26.46 -3.72
CA ASP A 600 34.68 26.46 -3.16
C ASP A 600 34.11 25.04 -3.24
N ASN A 601 33.38 24.64 -2.19
CA ASN A 601 32.64 23.38 -2.16
C ASN A 601 31.19 23.52 -2.67
N ASP A 602 30.73 24.74 -2.94
CA ASP A 602 29.36 25.07 -3.31
C ASP A 602 29.33 26.09 -4.47
N THR A 603 28.42 25.90 -5.42
CA THR A 603 28.24 26.81 -6.56
C THR A 603 27.61 28.13 -6.09
N LYS A 604 28.14 29.25 -6.58
CA LYS A 604 27.59 30.59 -6.35
C LYS A 604 26.88 31.05 -7.62
N VAL A 605 25.72 31.68 -7.46
CA VAL A 605 25.06 32.35 -8.59
C VAL A 605 25.99 33.45 -9.09
N LEU A 606 26.23 33.48 -10.41
CA LEU A 606 26.84 34.64 -11.03
C LEU A 606 25.74 35.68 -11.12
N THR A 607 25.78 36.71 -10.27
CA THR A 607 24.74 37.75 -10.17
C THR A 607 24.77 38.66 -11.40
N ALA A 608 24.53 38.09 -12.59
CA ALA A 608 24.15 38.82 -13.78
C ALA A 608 22.61 38.91 -13.78
N PRO A 609 22.02 40.09 -14.02
CA PRO A 609 20.58 40.23 -14.18
C PRO A 609 20.07 39.22 -15.22
N ARG A 610 18.98 38.51 -14.90
CA ARG A 610 18.25 37.65 -15.85
C ARG A 610 17.48 38.49 -16.87
N ILE A 611 18.16 39.40 -17.54
CA ILE A 611 17.62 40.27 -18.57
C ILE A 611 17.91 39.59 -19.91
N PRO A 612 16.88 39.20 -20.68
CA PRO A 612 17.08 38.65 -22.00
C PRO A 612 17.98 39.56 -22.84
N ASN A 613 18.88 38.93 -23.59
CA ASN A 613 19.81 39.57 -24.53
C ASN A 613 20.89 40.44 -23.86
N LEU A 614 21.11 40.28 -22.55
CA LEU A 614 22.25 40.87 -21.86
C LEU A 614 23.55 40.20 -22.31
N VAL A 615 24.49 40.99 -22.84
CA VAL A 615 25.84 40.52 -23.13
C VAL A 615 26.66 40.56 -21.83
N VAL A 616 27.20 39.41 -21.46
CA VAL A 616 28.08 39.26 -20.30
C VAL A 616 29.48 38.89 -20.80
N LYS A 617 30.49 39.64 -20.35
CA LYS A 617 31.89 39.39 -20.66
C LYS A 617 32.66 39.11 -19.38
N VAL A 618 33.37 37.98 -19.34
CA VAL A 618 34.18 37.54 -18.22
C VAL A 618 35.64 37.57 -18.64
N ASN A 619 36.40 38.53 -18.14
CA ASN A 619 37.84 38.64 -18.36
C ASN A 619 38.61 37.94 -17.23
N PHE A 620 39.73 37.29 -17.57
CA PHE A 620 40.66 36.81 -16.55
C PHE A 620 41.42 37.98 -15.93
N ALA A 621 41.80 37.89 -14.66
CA ALA A 621 42.56 38.94 -13.98
C ALA A 621 43.56 38.38 -12.96
N SER A 622 44.75 38.97 -12.94
CA SER A 622 45.80 38.73 -11.95
C SER A 622 45.81 39.84 -10.89
N GLU A 623 46.78 39.80 -9.98
CA GLU A 623 47.06 40.91 -9.07
C GLU A 623 47.56 42.16 -9.81
N ALA A 624 48.25 41.98 -10.95
CA ALA A 624 48.79 43.06 -11.75
C ALA A 624 47.72 43.76 -12.63
N GLY A 625 46.57 43.13 -12.87
CA GLY A 625 45.50 43.72 -13.67
C GLY A 625 44.68 42.70 -14.45
N VAL A 626 43.81 43.22 -15.32
CA VAL A 626 42.97 42.44 -16.23
C VAL A 626 43.83 41.86 -17.35
N LEU A 627 43.72 40.56 -17.58
CA LEU A 627 44.36 39.84 -18.68
C LEU A 627 43.49 39.96 -19.94
N GLU A 628 44.11 39.79 -21.10
CA GLU A 628 43.44 39.99 -22.39
C GLU A 628 42.38 38.94 -22.70
N GLY A 629 42.52 37.72 -22.19
CA GLY A 629 41.61 36.62 -22.47
C GLY A 629 40.24 36.81 -21.83
N PHE A 630 39.19 36.45 -22.57
CA PHE A 630 37.82 36.52 -22.09
C PHE A 630 36.95 35.33 -22.53
N ILE A 631 35.84 35.16 -21.81
CA ILE A 631 34.65 34.41 -22.21
C ILE A 631 33.51 35.42 -22.35
N LYS A 632 32.75 35.37 -23.44
CA LYS A 632 31.60 36.25 -23.68
C LYS A 632 30.39 35.38 -24.00
N TYR A 633 29.22 35.77 -23.53
CA TYR A 633 27.98 35.07 -23.84
C TYR A 633 26.79 36.01 -23.69
N ILE A 634 25.62 35.52 -24.08
CA ILE A 634 24.36 36.25 -23.99
C ILE A 634 23.47 35.53 -23.00
N ALA A 635 22.81 36.27 -22.12
CA ALA A 635 21.90 35.71 -21.11
C ALA A 635 20.56 35.21 -21.70
N SER A 636 20.60 34.68 -22.93
CA SER A 636 19.46 34.14 -23.69
C SER A 636 19.91 32.96 -24.55
N ALA A 637 19.05 31.98 -24.74
CA ALA A 637 19.19 30.91 -25.72
C ALA A 637 17.96 30.87 -26.63
N LYS A 638 18.15 30.38 -27.85
CA LYS A 638 17.06 30.14 -28.80
C LYS A 638 16.57 28.70 -28.64
N VAL A 639 15.26 28.52 -28.55
CA VAL A 639 14.61 27.20 -28.60
C VAL A 639 13.73 27.12 -29.83
N SER A 640 13.98 26.15 -30.68
CA SER A 640 13.20 25.88 -31.90
C SER A 640 12.41 24.58 -31.76
N TYR A 641 11.13 24.63 -32.08
CA TYR A 641 10.21 23.50 -32.01
C TYR A 641 9.89 22.97 -33.40
N SER A 642 9.52 21.68 -33.50
CA SER A 642 9.17 21.01 -34.75
C SER A 642 7.95 21.64 -35.46
N ASN A 643 7.06 22.29 -34.71
CA ASN A 643 5.91 23.03 -35.25
C ASN A 643 6.28 24.41 -35.84
N GLY A 644 7.58 24.74 -35.94
CA GLY A 644 8.08 26.01 -36.45
C GLY A 644 8.14 27.15 -35.43
N THR A 645 7.62 26.95 -34.21
CA THR A 645 7.70 27.96 -33.14
C THR A 645 9.14 28.17 -32.71
N VAL A 646 9.53 29.43 -32.52
CA VAL A 646 10.83 29.82 -31.94
C VAL A 646 10.58 30.64 -30.68
N LYS A 647 11.27 30.30 -29.59
CA LYS A 647 11.23 31.03 -28.32
C LYS A 647 12.63 31.45 -27.90
N ILE A 648 12.75 32.64 -27.32
CA ILE A 648 13.96 33.08 -26.63
C ILE A 648 13.77 32.82 -25.13
N VAL A 649 14.65 32.03 -24.54
CA VAL A 649 14.60 31.65 -23.13
C VAL A 649 15.80 32.22 -22.38
N PRO A 650 15.66 32.62 -21.11
CA PRO A 650 16.77 33.18 -20.36
C PRO A 650 17.84 32.12 -20.08
N VAL A 651 19.11 32.53 -20.14
CA VAL A 651 20.25 31.72 -19.69
C VAL A 651 20.75 32.34 -18.40
N SER A 652 20.71 31.55 -17.32
CA SER A 652 21.34 31.95 -16.05
C SER A 652 22.74 31.36 -15.95
N THR A 653 23.56 31.92 -15.06
CA THR A 653 24.94 31.47 -14.93
C THR A 653 25.29 31.29 -13.46
N SER A 654 25.93 30.17 -13.15
CA SER A 654 26.52 29.92 -11.84
C SER A 654 28.01 29.63 -12.02
N TYR A 655 28.80 29.87 -10.98
CA TYR A 655 30.23 29.62 -11.00
C TYR A 655 30.70 28.96 -9.72
N MET A 656 31.89 28.37 -9.77
CA MET A 656 32.58 27.82 -8.61
C MET A 656 34.08 28.16 -8.72
N SER A 657 34.69 28.63 -7.63
CA SER A 657 36.14 28.84 -7.59
C SER A 657 36.85 27.49 -7.44
N ALA A 658 37.93 27.31 -8.21
CA ALA A 658 38.63 26.03 -8.27
C ALA A 658 40.14 26.21 -8.39
N GLY A 659 40.77 26.89 -7.43
CA GLY A 659 42.24 26.92 -7.34
C GLY A 659 42.93 27.68 -8.48
N GLY A 660 42.31 28.78 -8.94
CA GLY A 660 42.74 29.60 -10.07
C GLY A 660 41.97 29.31 -11.37
N PHE A 661 41.30 28.15 -11.44
CA PHE A 661 40.41 27.80 -12.55
C PHE A 661 39.02 28.41 -12.31
N PHE A 662 38.39 28.87 -13.39
CA PHE A 662 37.03 29.39 -13.39
C PHE A 662 36.06 28.33 -13.91
N MET A 663 35.30 27.71 -13.01
CA MET A 663 34.25 26.76 -13.39
C MET A 663 32.94 27.50 -13.57
N VAL A 664 32.30 27.33 -14.72
CA VAL A 664 31.06 28.03 -15.09
C VAL A 664 30.01 27.03 -15.52
N PHE A 665 28.78 27.31 -15.12
CA PHE A 665 27.58 26.55 -15.45
C PHE A 665 26.61 27.48 -16.19
N PHE A 666 26.42 27.25 -17.48
CA PHE A 666 25.35 27.93 -18.23
C PHE A 666 24.07 27.14 -18.07
N CYS A 667 23.10 27.72 -17.37
CA CYS A 667 21.87 27.05 -16.97
C CYS A 667 20.72 27.43 -17.92
N TYR A 668 20.21 26.43 -18.61
CA TYR A 668 19.12 26.48 -19.57
C TYR A 668 17.83 25.93 -18.93
N PRO A 669 16.68 26.58 -19.14
CA PRO A 669 15.40 26.08 -18.61
C PRO A 669 14.91 24.85 -19.38
N TYR A 670 13.94 24.14 -18.82
CA TYR A 670 13.18 23.09 -19.51
C TYR A 670 12.64 23.59 -20.86
N PHE A 671 12.91 22.85 -21.93
CA PHE A 671 12.57 23.25 -23.30
C PHE A 671 11.69 22.23 -24.05
N ASN A 672 11.10 21.24 -23.36
CA ASN A 672 10.02 20.37 -23.85
C ASN A 672 10.19 19.85 -25.29
N ASN A 673 11.17 18.99 -25.53
CA ASN A 673 11.52 18.45 -26.86
C ASN A 673 11.93 19.48 -27.93
N GLY A 674 12.08 20.76 -27.57
CA GLY A 674 12.69 21.77 -28.43
C GLY A 674 14.18 21.51 -28.69
N SER A 675 14.73 22.19 -29.69
CA SER A 675 16.18 22.26 -29.93
C SER A 675 16.72 23.57 -29.38
N LEU A 676 17.66 23.50 -28.45
CA LEU A 676 18.29 24.65 -27.80
C LEU A 676 19.59 25.03 -28.54
N GLU A 677 19.79 26.32 -28.75
CA GLU A 677 21.00 26.92 -29.31
C GLU A 677 21.42 28.13 -28.46
N HIS A 678 22.60 28.07 -27.85
CA HIS A 678 23.23 29.14 -27.08
C HIS A 678 24.59 29.49 -27.69
N ASP A 679 25.00 30.76 -27.59
CA ASP A 679 26.04 31.32 -28.46
C ASP A 679 27.24 31.93 -27.69
N PRO A 680 27.92 31.18 -26.79
CA PRO A 680 29.11 31.68 -26.10
C PRO A 680 30.27 31.94 -27.07
N SER A 681 31.29 32.65 -26.61
CA SER A 681 32.52 32.86 -27.36
C SER A 681 33.70 33.08 -26.43
N ILE A 682 34.89 32.93 -26.98
CA ILE A 682 36.17 33.17 -26.30
C ILE A 682 37.05 34.03 -27.18
N GLY A 683 37.95 34.79 -26.58
CA GLY A 683 38.83 35.65 -27.38
C GLY A 683 39.85 36.40 -26.55
N VAL A 684 40.53 37.33 -27.22
CA VAL A 684 41.44 38.31 -26.59
C VAL A 684 40.93 39.73 -26.84
N VAL A 685 41.10 40.62 -25.86
CA VAL A 685 40.63 42.01 -25.96
C VAL A 685 41.33 42.73 -27.12
N THR A 686 40.55 43.33 -28.02
CA THR A 686 41.05 44.20 -29.09
C THR A 686 40.27 45.51 -29.10
N LYS A 687 40.73 46.46 -29.93
CA LYS A 687 39.96 47.68 -30.21
C LYS A 687 38.65 47.30 -30.92
N GLU A 688 37.59 48.03 -30.60
CA GLU A 688 36.30 47.86 -31.28
C GLU A 688 36.39 48.32 -32.74
N GLU A 689 35.80 47.52 -33.63
CA GLU A 689 35.81 47.76 -35.07
C GLU A 689 34.39 47.61 -35.62
N LYS A 690 34.08 48.35 -36.68
CA LYS A 690 32.81 48.18 -37.39
C LYS A 690 32.86 46.87 -38.20
N PRO A 691 31.77 46.08 -38.24
CA PRO A 691 31.64 44.93 -39.11
C PRO A 691 31.95 45.26 -40.58
N LYS A 692 32.79 44.45 -41.23
CA LYS A 692 33.08 44.55 -42.67
C LYS A 692 32.07 43.77 -43.53
N TYR A 693 31.50 42.70 -42.98
CA TYR A 693 30.58 41.80 -43.68
C TYR A 693 29.42 41.40 -42.77
N THR A 694 28.26 41.12 -43.37
CA THR A 694 27.15 40.44 -42.70
C THR A 694 27.14 38.96 -43.08
N VAL A 695 27.18 38.09 -42.07
CA VAL A 695 27.23 36.63 -42.21
C VAL A 695 25.93 36.04 -41.67
N LEU A 696 25.18 35.35 -42.52
CA LEU A 696 23.99 34.63 -42.12
C LEU A 696 24.34 33.18 -41.76
N VAL A 697 23.97 32.79 -40.55
CA VAL A 697 24.19 31.44 -40.03
C VAL A 697 22.83 30.75 -39.94
N ALA A 698 22.60 29.75 -40.80
CA ALA A 698 21.33 29.02 -40.85
C ALA A 698 21.57 27.51 -41.01
N ASN A 699 21.00 26.71 -40.10
CA ASN A 699 20.86 25.24 -40.16
C ASN A 699 22.00 24.54 -40.94
N GLU A 700 23.22 24.63 -40.41
CA GLU A 700 24.44 23.95 -40.91
C GLU A 700 25.14 24.62 -42.10
N SER A 701 24.65 25.77 -42.58
CA SER A 701 25.31 26.59 -43.60
C SER A 701 25.64 28.00 -43.09
N THR A 702 26.84 28.47 -43.45
CA THR A 702 27.29 29.85 -43.23
C THR A 702 27.38 30.52 -44.59
N LYS A 703 26.60 31.59 -44.81
CA LYS A 703 26.59 32.34 -46.07
C LYS A 703 26.85 33.82 -45.81
N VAL A 704 27.70 34.43 -46.61
CA VAL A 704 27.90 35.90 -46.58
C VAL A 704 26.79 36.55 -47.40
N VAL A 705 26.06 37.49 -46.80
CA VAL A 705 24.86 38.10 -47.41
C VAL A 705 25.16 39.48 -48.01
N SER A 706 26.21 40.16 -47.57
CA SER A 706 26.64 41.46 -48.11
C SER A 706 28.17 41.58 -48.16
N GLN A 707 28.69 42.18 -49.23
CA GLN A 707 30.08 42.59 -49.41
C GLN A 707 30.18 44.13 -49.35
N GLU A 708 31.28 44.62 -48.75
CA GLU A 708 31.83 46.00 -48.81
C GLU A 708 30.87 47.08 -49.33
N THR A 709 30.29 47.88 -48.42
CA THR A 709 29.76 49.19 -48.81
C THR A 709 30.95 50.12 -49.04
N GLU A 710 31.48 50.14 -50.25
CA GLU A 710 32.28 51.27 -50.72
C GLU A 710 31.37 52.51 -50.68
N VAL A 711 31.63 53.41 -49.74
CA VAL A 711 31.18 54.79 -49.88
C VAL A 711 32.09 55.43 -50.92
N SER A 712 31.74 55.28 -52.21
CA SER A 712 32.25 56.16 -53.24
C SER A 712 31.45 57.47 -53.18
N THR A 713 32.12 58.53 -52.75
CA THR A 713 31.53 59.86 -52.51
C THR A 713 31.25 60.64 -53.80
N GLU A 714 31.24 60.02 -54.98
CA GLU A 714 31.18 60.77 -56.25
C GLU A 714 30.09 60.35 -57.25
N GLU A 715 29.25 59.34 -56.99
CA GLU A 715 28.12 59.00 -57.88
C GLU A 715 26.72 59.28 -57.30
N LYS A 716 26.61 59.91 -56.12
CA LYS A 716 25.31 60.30 -55.53
C LYS A 716 24.82 61.72 -55.87
N ILE A 717 25.55 62.49 -56.69
CA ILE A 717 25.16 63.86 -57.05
C ILE A 717 24.36 63.91 -58.37
N THR A 718 24.44 62.89 -59.23
CA THR A 718 23.81 62.96 -60.56
C THR A 718 22.49 62.19 -60.69
N GLU A 719 22.13 61.34 -59.73
CA GLU A 719 20.86 60.60 -59.73
C GLU A 719 19.83 61.13 -58.72
N PHE A 720 20.25 61.96 -57.75
CA PHE A 720 19.35 62.56 -56.75
C PHE A 720 18.62 63.84 -57.24
N LEU A 721 18.90 64.31 -58.47
CA LEU A 721 18.29 65.51 -59.07
C LEU A 721 17.17 65.21 -60.07
N LYS A 722 16.67 63.96 -60.18
CA LYS A 722 15.60 63.61 -61.15
C LYS A 722 14.31 63.00 -60.60
N SER A 723 14.09 62.91 -59.29
CA SER A 723 12.77 62.53 -58.75
C SER A 723 12.11 63.68 -57.98
N SER A 724 11.37 64.50 -58.72
CA SER A 724 10.40 65.45 -58.21
C SER A 724 9.30 64.74 -57.41
N ASN A 725 9.19 65.02 -56.09
CA ASN A 725 7.92 65.10 -55.34
C ASN A 725 8.09 65.41 -53.83
N ILE A 726 9.16 66.10 -53.41
CA ILE A 726 9.38 66.45 -51.98
C ILE A 726 8.96 67.90 -51.65
N LYS A 727 8.76 68.78 -52.65
CA LYS A 727 8.39 70.18 -52.39
C LYS A 727 6.95 70.36 -51.89
N THR A 728 6.01 69.47 -52.19
CA THR A 728 4.61 69.60 -51.74
C THR A 728 4.42 69.11 -50.30
N THR A 729 5.03 68.00 -49.90
CA THR A 729 4.85 67.42 -48.56
C THR A 729 5.56 68.23 -47.47
N VAL A 730 6.76 68.75 -47.74
CA VAL A 730 7.50 69.56 -46.77
C VAL A 730 6.83 70.92 -46.55
N THR A 731 6.23 71.51 -47.58
CA THR A 731 5.50 72.79 -47.46
C THR A 731 4.21 72.62 -46.67
N ILE A 732 3.49 71.50 -46.84
CA ILE A 732 2.26 71.21 -46.06
C ILE A 732 2.59 70.96 -44.58
N VAL A 733 3.67 70.22 -44.29
CA VAL A 733 4.09 69.94 -42.90
C VAL A 733 4.59 71.22 -42.22
N LEU A 734 5.39 72.05 -42.90
CA LEU A 734 5.85 73.33 -42.36
C LEU A 734 4.68 74.30 -42.11
N LEU A 735 3.73 74.40 -43.04
CA LEU A 735 2.54 75.24 -42.88
C LEU A 735 1.66 74.76 -41.70
N ALA A 736 1.49 73.45 -41.54
CA ALA A 736 0.75 72.87 -40.41
C ALA A 736 1.44 73.13 -39.06
N THR A 737 2.78 73.02 -38.98
CA THR A 737 3.52 73.38 -37.76
C THR A 737 3.48 74.87 -37.46
N ILE A 738 3.55 75.75 -38.47
CA ILE A 738 3.45 77.21 -38.28
C ILE A 738 2.06 77.59 -37.79
N ILE A 739 0.98 76.99 -38.33
CA ILE A 739 -0.39 77.20 -37.87
C ILE A 739 -0.57 76.69 -36.43
N ALA A 740 -0.03 75.52 -36.08
CA ALA A 740 -0.11 74.98 -34.72
C ALA A 740 0.62 75.87 -33.70
N VAL A 741 1.79 76.41 -34.07
CA VAL A 741 2.56 77.33 -33.22
C VAL A 741 1.83 78.69 -33.08
N LEU A 742 1.20 79.20 -34.14
CA LEU A 742 0.38 80.42 -34.08
C LEU A 742 -0.86 80.25 -33.19
N ILE A 743 -1.56 79.11 -33.27
CA ILE A 743 -2.71 78.80 -32.40
C ILE A 743 -2.28 78.70 -30.93
N LEU A 744 -1.12 78.08 -30.65
CA LEU A 744 -0.56 78.00 -29.29
C LEU A 744 -0.15 79.38 -28.75
N LEU A 745 0.38 80.27 -29.59
CA LEU A 745 0.73 81.64 -29.20
C LEU A 745 -0.51 82.51 -28.94
N ILE A 746 -1.59 82.35 -29.72
CA ILE A 746 -2.87 83.04 -29.50
C ILE A 746 -3.59 82.52 -28.24
N LEU A 747 -3.48 81.22 -27.93
CA LEU A 747 -4.03 80.66 -26.68
C LEU A 747 -3.21 81.07 -25.45
N LYS A 748 -1.90 81.29 -25.60
CA LYS A 748 -1.03 81.79 -24.52
C LYS A 748 -1.22 83.29 -24.25
N SER A 749 -1.48 84.10 -25.28
CA SER A 749 -1.77 85.54 -25.09
C SER A 749 -3.14 85.81 -24.46
N ARG A 750 -4.15 84.93 -24.66
CA ARG A 750 -5.46 85.05 -23.98
C ARG A 750 -5.45 84.62 -22.51
N ARG A 751 -4.52 83.77 -22.07
CA ARG A 751 -4.40 83.38 -20.64
C ARG A 751 -3.65 84.40 -19.78
N THR A 752 -2.95 85.36 -20.39
CA THR A 752 -2.16 86.37 -19.68
C THR A 752 -2.90 87.71 -19.51
N ILE A 753 -4.13 87.83 -20.04
CA ILE A 753 -4.98 89.04 -19.93
C ILE A 753 -6.13 88.87 -18.91
N ASN A 754 -6.36 87.67 -18.38
CA ASN A 754 -7.39 87.42 -17.34
C ASN A 754 -6.81 87.23 -15.92
N ASN A 755 -5.57 87.67 -15.67
CA ASN A 755 -4.94 87.64 -14.34
C ASN A 755 -4.08 88.90 -14.08
N ILE A 756 -4.59 90.06 -14.48
CA ILE A 756 -4.32 91.39 -13.87
C ILE A 756 -5.64 92.16 -13.89
#